data_AF-G5SQV5-F1
#
_entry.id   AF-G5SQV5-F1
#
_cell.length_a   1.000
_cell.length_b   1.000
_cell.length_c   1.000
_cell.angle_alpha   90.00
_cell.angle_beta   90.00
_cell.angle_gamma   90.00
#
_symmetry.space_group_name_H-M   'P 1'
#
loop_
_entity.id
_entity.type
_entity.pdbx_description
1 polymer ?
#
loop_
_entity_poly.entity_id
_entity_poly.type
_entity_poly.pdbx_seq_one_letter_code
_entity_poly.pdbx_strand_id
1 'polypeptide(L)'
;MLPESYAQRAENLNLNRIVQPPYHCYGRLADGCPHAEELGWKVGVQFYTFHKYTFFEAIDLTRALGLHYIEATIGARICEESTQNIHAGLSPEWRERIKRKLAESGVKCESIYYWMDGSGKGFEDIVKFCKDMGWMIVSDPRRAEQGGQPVAFYEKILEKHGVKMVFTNHPKAAAYWNPDFTVEDTQNHGSCIGASIDIGHYMRGGFDTYEITRRYIDIGKMYHFHLRDVSTISPHGLDVPCGTGKGRLKEIFQALNDSQTKPLMMLEYEHDFDNPMPYLIQSVNEINRLCEELIKANDEKARTGDTILLPAYKARISPEMTMQGKGTEASIHGWNHPSQSISWSASLLPGHYQVLMRYAQPHAGSAMTLEADGQELAALFKPTFTWFDYTTEKIGIINIPQGGNVTITLRGIQKGIKRNKEGKLKADEAFPDVQSLILVPTSLPTTSEATGIPAHFEGTRLFNGKDFEGWEGNDGEYSMAHFRIEKRAIVGGNINKDLEHNQFIRTTRKYKNFELRLKYKVKASDESYNGGIQFRSVPCTIPGRSFEMVGYQADIISWKQGALYDEQRRWDFLGMPTGVPQNYKADQWNDLIIRCEGPRIRIWLNGVKTTDYIEPYIDEPFEGIGTINQEGHIALQIHEGKACEVWYKDIEIEEIK
;
A
#
# COMPACT_ATOMS: atom_id res chain seq x y z
N MET A 1 2.66 45.76 0.35
CA MET A 1 2.46 45.39 -1.07
C MET A 1 2.92 43.95 -1.22
N LEU A 2 2.01 43.06 -1.60
CA LEU A 2 2.30 41.65 -1.84
C LEU A 2 3.25 41.49 -3.03
N PRO A 3 4.12 40.46 -3.09
CA PRO A 3 4.91 40.20 -4.28
C PRO A 3 3.97 39.68 -5.37
N GLU A 4 3.94 40.37 -6.51
CA GLU A 4 3.21 39.96 -7.72
C GLU A 4 3.63 38.54 -8.14
N SER A 5 2.65 37.72 -8.47
CA SER A 5 2.88 36.33 -8.88
C SER A 5 3.47 36.28 -10.30
N TYR A 6 4.24 35.22 -10.58
CA TYR A 6 4.87 34.95 -11.87
C TYR A 6 3.90 34.97 -13.08
N ALA A 7 2.59 34.91 -12.85
CA ALA A 7 1.56 34.99 -13.88
C ALA A 7 1.47 36.38 -14.55
N GLN A 8 1.81 37.48 -13.86
CA GLN A 8 1.70 38.84 -14.40
C GLN A 8 2.85 39.24 -15.34
N ARG A 9 3.91 38.44 -15.48
CA ARG A 9 4.94 38.68 -16.50
C ARG A 9 4.57 38.16 -17.89
N ALA A 10 3.52 37.33 -18.02
CA ALA A 10 3.13 36.73 -19.29
C ALA A 10 2.32 37.66 -20.21
N GLU A 11 1.74 38.76 -19.71
CA GLU A 11 0.81 39.59 -20.47
C GLU A 11 1.45 40.71 -21.34
N ASN A 12 2.78 40.85 -21.36
CA ASN A 12 3.43 41.93 -22.12
C ASN A 12 4.07 41.52 -23.47
N LEU A 13 3.77 40.33 -24.00
CA LEU A 13 4.24 39.92 -25.33
C LEU A 13 3.19 40.25 -26.40
N ASN A 14 3.37 41.41 -27.04
CA ASN A 14 2.63 41.86 -28.22
C ASN A 14 2.61 40.78 -29.34
N LEU A 15 1.47 40.15 -29.55
CA LEU A 15 1.23 39.04 -30.50
C LEU A 15 1.14 39.40 -31.99
N ASN A 16 1.57 40.60 -32.42
CA ASN A 16 1.41 41.06 -33.83
C ASN A 16 2.73 41.43 -34.53
N ARG A 17 3.86 40.91 -34.09
CA ARG A 17 5.10 40.89 -34.88
C ARG A 17 5.63 39.47 -34.90
N ILE A 18 6.10 39.03 -36.07
CA ILE A 18 7.04 37.90 -36.17
C ILE A 18 8.24 38.30 -35.32
N VAL A 19 8.24 37.90 -34.06
CA VAL A 19 9.40 37.98 -33.20
C VAL A 19 10.27 36.84 -33.67
N GLN A 20 11.36 37.14 -34.37
CA GLN A 20 12.42 36.14 -34.50
C GLN A 20 12.78 35.68 -33.09
N PRO A 21 12.69 34.38 -32.78
CA PRO A 21 12.86 33.93 -31.41
C PRO A 21 14.30 34.22 -30.95
N PRO A 22 14.51 34.75 -29.73
CA PRO A 22 15.81 35.15 -29.23
C PRO A 22 16.62 33.96 -28.70
N TYR A 23 16.50 32.77 -29.30
CA TYR A 23 17.26 31.59 -28.87
C TYR A 23 18.61 31.53 -29.59
N HIS A 24 19.38 32.62 -29.56
CA HIS A 24 20.85 32.51 -29.55
C HIS A 24 21.31 32.09 -28.14
N CYS A 25 20.67 31.07 -27.56
CA CYS A 25 20.90 30.64 -26.19
C CYS A 25 22.08 29.68 -26.16
N TYR A 26 23.27 30.22 -25.88
CA TYR A 26 24.46 29.45 -25.53
C TYR A 26 24.37 28.79 -24.12
N GLY A 27 23.17 28.59 -23.58
CA GLY A 27 22.93 28.13 -22.20
C GLY A 27 21.86 27.03 -22.09
N ARG A 28 21.95 26.23 -21.04
CA ARG A 28 21.03 25.13 -20.71
C ARG A 28 19.71 25.68 -20.13
N LEU A 29 18.58 25.23 -20.65
CA LEU A 29 17.20 25.61 -20.28
C LEU A 29 16.49 24.55 -19.40
N ALA A 30 16.93 23.30 -19.46
CA ALA A 30 16.50 22.22 -18.58
C ALA A 30 17.67 21.24 -18.36
N ASP A 31 17.63 20.44 -17.29
CA ASP A 31 18.70 19.50 -16.94
C ASP A 31 18.66 18.18 -17.71
N GLY A 32 17.74 18.04 -18.66
CA GLY A 32 17.52 16.79 -19.38
C GLY A 32 16.81 15.75 -18.51
N CYS A 33 17.06 14.47 -18.82
CA CYS A 33 16.44 13.33 -18.14
C CYS A 33 17.48 12.36 -17.55
N PRO A 34 18.36 12.78 -16.62
CA PRO A 34 19.41 11.91 -16.06
C PRO A 34 18.87 10.63 -15.42
N HIS A 35 17.67 10.65 -14.81
CA HIS A 35 17.06 9.45 -14.23
C HIS A 35 16.53 8.49 -15.32
N ALA A 36 16.08 9.01 -16.46
CA ALA A 36 15.75 8.16 -17.60
C ALA A 36 17.02 7.46 -18.12
N GLU A 37 18.15 8.17 -18.15
CA GLU A 37 19.45 7.60 -18.55
C GLU A 37 19.94 6.52 -17.58
N GLU A 38 19.73 6.70 -16.28
CA GLU A 38 20.02 5.71 -15.23
C GLU A 38 19.21 4.41 -15.42
N LEU A 39 17.93 4.52 -15.83
CA LEU A 39 17.10 3.39 -16.23
C LEU A 39 17.51 2.78 -17.60
N GLY A 40 18.41 3.45 -18.33
CA GLY A 40 18.88 3.06 -19.66
C GLY A 40 17.94 3.47 -20.79
N TRP A 41 17.01 4.39 -20.54
CA TRP A 41 16.14 4.99 -21.55
C TRP A 41 16.81 6.18 -22.24
N LYS A 42 16.59 6.28 -23.55
CA LYS A 42 17.11 7.37 -24.37
C LYS A 42 15.97 8.33 -24.68
N VAL A 43 16.01 9.53 -24.10
CA VAL A 43 15.00 10.57 -24.32
C VAL A 43 15.57 11.65 -25.23
N GLY A 44 14.86 11.94 -26.31
CA GLY A 44 15.24 12.92 -27.32
C GLY A 44 14.05 13.70 -27.85
N VAL A 45 14.28 14.48 -28.91
CA VAL A 45 13.23 15.24 -29.60
C VAL A 45 13.07 14.75 -31.02
N GLN A 46 11.83 14.55 -31.44
CA GLN A 46 11.46 14.34 -32.83
C GLN A 46 11.49 15.69 -33.56
N PHE A 47 12.28 15.80 -34.63
CA PHE A 47 12.56 17.06 -35.35
C PHE A 47 11.31 17.84 -35.78
N TYR A 48 10.21 17.18 -36.12
CA TYR A 48 8.96 17.78 -36.56
C TYR A 48 8.36 18.76 -35.54
N THR A 49 8.66 18.57 -34.25
CA THR A 49 8.41 19.57 -33.18
C THR A 49 9.00 20.94 -33.53
N PHE A 50 10.14 20.95 -34.23
CA PHE A 50 10.89 22.11 -34.67
C PHE A 50 10.87 22.29 -36.19
N HIS A 51 9.83 21.83 -36.91
CA HIS A 51 9.83 21.90 -38.39
C HIS A 51 9.92 23.32 -38.97
N LYS A 52 9.62 24.36 -38.17
CA LYS A 52 9.82 25.78 -38.53
C LYS A 52 11.29 26.22 -38.47
N TYR A 53 12.15 25.41 -37.86
CA TYR A 53 13.59 25.62 -37.71
C TYR A 53 14.37 24.70 -38.65
N THR A 54 15.65 24.96 -38.80
CA THR A 54 16.59 24.04 -39.46
C THR A 54 16.95 22.88 -38.55
N PHE A 55 17.42 21.78 -39.12
CA PHE A 55 17.89 20.63 -38.35
C PHE A 55 19.06 21.00 -37.43
N PHE A 56 19.94 21.92 -37.86
CA PHE A 56 21.05 22.39 -37.03
C PHE A 56 20.60 23.20 -35.83
N GLU A 57 19.58 24.05 -35.99
CA GLU A 57 18.96 24.76 -34.87
C GLU A 57 18.22 23.80 -33.94
N ALA A 58 17.51 22.80 -34.49
CA ALA A 58 16.83 21.78 -33.70
C ALA A 58 17.81 20.96 -32.84
N ILE A 59 19.02 20.67 -33.35
CA ILE A 59 20.10 20.05 -32.56
C ILE A 59 20.50 20.96 -31.39
N ASP A 60 20.65 22.27 -31.62
CA ASP A 60 21.03 23.22 -30.57
C ASP A 60 19.92 23.39 -29.52
N LEU A 61 18.65 23.43 -29.93
CA LEU A 61 17.49 23.48 -29.05
C LEU A 61 17.35 22.18 -28.23
N THR A 62 17.61 21.02 -28.83
CA THR A 62 17.64 19.73 -28.13
C THR A 62 18.72 19.73 -27.04
N ARG A 63 19.92 20.21 -27.37
CA ARG A 63 21.00 20.42 -26.39
C ARG A 63 20.59 21.41 -25.29
N ALA A 64 19.88 22.48 -25.64
CA ALA A 64 19.40 23.46 -24.67
C ALA A 64 18.41 22.84 -23.66
N LEU A 65 17.62 21.84 -24.05
CA LEU A 65 16.77 21.06 -23.14
C LEU A 65 17.56 20.09 -22.23
N GLY A 66 18.88 20.02 -22.38
CA GLY A 66 19.73 19.06 -21.67
C GLY A 66 19.59 17.63 -22.20
N LEU A 67 18.93 17.42 -23.35
CA LEU A 67 18.76 16.12 -23.97
C LEU A 67 19.94 15.78 -24.89
N HIS A 68 20.22 14.49 -25.00
CA HIS A 68 21.37 13.97 -25.75
C HIS A 68 20.97 13.27 -27.07
N TYR A 69 19.69 13.23 -27.39
CA TYR A 69 19.17 12.48 -28.54
C TYR A 69 18.20 13.33 -29.38
N ILE A 70 18.25 13.15 -30.70
CA ILE A 70 17.31 13.74 -31.66
C ILE A 70 16.91 12.68 -32.69
N GLU A 71 15.72 12.81 -33.24
CA GLU A 71 15.27 12.08 -34.43
C GLU A 71 15.15 13.04 -35.60
N ALA A 72 15.72 12.66 -36.75
CA ALA A 72 15.59 13.43 -37.99
C ALA A 72 14.25 13.17 -38.69
N THR A 73 13.88 14.06 -39.61
CA THR A 73 12.74 13.84 -40.52
C THR A 73 13.20 14.02 -41.96
N ILE A 74 12.74 13.16 -42.87
CA ILE A 74 12.95 13.35 -44.30
C ILE A 74 12.44 14.74 -44.74
N GLY A 75 13.23 15.44 -45.55
CA GLY A 75 12.91 16.76 -46.07
C GLY A 75 13.26 17.92 -45.14
N ALA A 76 13.75 17.64 -43.92
CA ALA A 76 14.20 18.69 -42.99
C ALA A 76 15.29 19.56 -43.62
N ARG A 77 15.11 20.88 -43.59
CA ARG A 77 16.11 21.86 -44.02
C ARG A 77 17.33 21.79 -43.11
N ILE A 78 18.52 21.58 -43.65
CA ILE A 78 19.70 21.27 -42.83
C ILE A 78 20.18 22.50 -42.03
N CYS A 79 20.37 23.64 -42.69
CA CYS A 79 20.84 24.89 -42.10
C CYS A 79 20.35 26.09 -42.93
N GLU A 80 20.47 27.32 -42.41
CA GLU A 80 19.94 28.51 -43.08
C GLU A 80 20.73 28.88 -44.34
N GLU A 81 22.04 28.60 -44.35
CA GLU A 81 22.95 28.98 -45.43
C GLU A 81 22.87 28.04 -46.65
N SER A 82 21.91 27.12 -46.67
CA SER A 82 21.79 26.09 -47.70
C SER A 82 20.33 25.74 -48.01
N THR A 83 20.10 25.28 -49.24
CA THR A 83 18.81 24.74 -49.70
C THR A 83 18.74 23.21 -49.60
N GLN A 84 19.78 22.58 -49.04
CA GLN A 84 19.86 21.13 -48.90
C GLN A 84 18.95 20.64 -47.77
N ASN A 85 18.31 19.50 -48.03
CA ASN A 85 17.37 18.86 -47.12
C ASN A 85 17.82 17.43 -46.79
N ILE A 86 17.32 16.85 -45.71
CA ILE A 86 17.65 15.47 -45.34
C ILE A 86 16.92 14.47 -46.26
N HIS A 87 17.66 13.67 -47.02
CA HIS A 87 17.12 12.56 -47.81
C HIS A 87 18.23 11.55 -48.17
N ALA A 88 17.85 10.35 -48.64
CA ALA A 88 18.78 9.27 -48.95
C ALA A 88 19.83 9.60 -50.06
N GLY A 89 19.55 10.62 -50.87
CA GLY A 89 20.42 11.08 -51.95
C GLY A 89 21.44 12.15 -51.54
N LEU A 90 21.55 12.46 -50.25
CA LEU A 90 22.52 13.44 -49.76
C LEU A 90 23.96 13.05 -50.10
N SER A 91 24.73 14.03 -50.59
CA SER A 91 26.15 13.82 -50.89
C SER A 91 26.94 13.40 -49.63
N PRO A 92 28.05 12.66 -49.78
CA PRO A 92 28.93 12.32 -48.64
C PRO A 92 29.37 13.54 -47.81
N GLU A 93 29.63 14.69 -48.46
CA GLU A 93 30.04 15.93 -47.79
C GLU A 93 28.97 16.43 -46.81
N TRP A 94 27.71 16.44 -47.25
CA TRP A 94 26.60 16.88 -46.40
C TRP A 94 26.31 15.92 -45.26
N ARG A 95 26.44 14.61 -45.49
CA ARG A 95 26.33 13.59 -44.44
C ARG A 95 27.40 13.79 -43.36
N GLU A 96 28.64 14.06 -43.78
CA GLU A 96 29.74 14.35 -42.86
C GLU A 96 29.53 15.67 -42.11
N ARG A 97 28.96 16.68 -42.78
CA ARG A 97 28.62 17.96 -42.12
C ARG A 97 27.57 17.77 -41.02
N ILE A 98 26.53 16.95 -41.26
CA ILE A 98 25.53 16.61 -40.23
C ILE A 98 26.18 15.84 -39.08
N LYS A 99 26.97 14.81 -39.37
CA LYS A 99 27.69 14.01 -38.35
C LYS A 99 28.56 14.89 -37.47
N ARG A 100 29.27 15.85 -38.07
CA ARG A 100 30.11 16.82 -37.36
C ARG A 100 29.31 17.73 -36.43
N LYS A 101 28.20 18.31 -36.91
CA LYS A 101 27.33 19.17 -36.08
C LYS A 101 26.78 18.41 -34.87
N LEU A 102 26.36 17.16 -35.06
CA LEU A 102 25.92 16.27 -33.98
C LEU A 102 27.05 15.99 -32.97
N ALA A 103 28.25 15.68 -33.46
CA ALA A 103 29.42 15.45 -32.61
C ALA A 103 29.82 16.69 -31.80
N GLU A 104 29.86 17.87 -32.44
CA GLU A 104 30.20 19.14 -31.80
C GLU A 104 29.17 19.57 -30.75
N SER A 105 27.89 19.28 -30.98
CA SER A 105 26.81 19.58 -30.03
C SER A 105 26.71 18.54 -28.90
N GLY A 106 27.35 17.38 -29.02
CA GLY A 106 27.18 16.27 -28.09
C GLY A 106 25.81 15.59 -28.16
N VAL A 107 25.01 15.89 -29.19
CA VAL A 107 23.69 15.27 -29.43
C VAL A 107 23.84 14.15 -30.46
N LYS A 108 23.23 13.01 -30.21
CA LYS A 108 23.21 11.86 -31.12
C LYS A 108 21.89 11.83 -31.88
N CYS A 109 21.95 11.55 -33.17
CA CYS A 109 20.76 11.19 -33.93
C CYS A 109 20.70 9.67 -34.04
N GLU A 110 19.62 9.06 -33.53
CA GLU A 110 19.48 7.59 -33.41
C GLU A 110 18.42 7.04 -34.37
N SER A 111 17.53 7.89 -34.88
CA SER A 111 16.44 7.53 -35.78
C SER A 111 16.12 8.63 -36.79
N ILE A 112 15.39 8.25 -37.83
CA ILE A 112 14.80 9.17 -38.81
C ILE A 112 13.37 8.73 -39.15
N TYR A 113 12.40 9.65 -39.06
CA TYR A 113 11.11 9.46 -39.71
C TYR A 113 11.27 9.63 -41.22
N TYR A 114 10.93 8.58 -41.97
CA TYR A 114 11.08 8.52 -43.41
C TYR A 114 9.78 8.04 -44.07
N TRP A 115 8.99 8.97 -44.59
CA TRP A 115 7.79 8.62 -45.34
C TRP A 115 8.13 7.82 -46.61
N MET A 116 7.37 6.76 -46.87
CA MET A 116 7.49 5.95 -48.09
C MET A 116 6.13 5.46 -48.56
N ASP A 117 5.96 5.38 -49.89
CA ASP A 117 4.68 5.00 -50.53
C ASP A 117 4.34 3.50 -50.43
N GLY A 118 5.27 2.70 -49.90
CA GLY A 118 5.15 1.25 -49.76
C GLY A 118 5.50 0.45 -51.03
N SER A 119 5.87 1.10 -52.15
CA SER A 119 6.21 0.41 -53.41
C SER A 119 7.51 -0.41 -53.32
N GLY A 120 8.37 -0.09 -52.35
CA GLY A 120 9.72 -0.64 -52.21
C GLY A 120 10.77 0.04 -53.10
N LYS A 121 10.37 0.95 -54.01
CA LYS A 121 11.29 1.64 -54.89
C LYS A 121 12.23 2.56 -54.09
N GLY A 122 13.54 2.36 -54.24
CA GLY A 122 14.56 3.15 -53.55
C GLY A 122 14.75 2.79 -52.07
N PHE A 123 14.04 1.78 -51.54
CA PHE A 123 14.16 1.41 -50.11
C PHE A 123 15.57 0.99 -49.72
N GLU A 124 16.28 0.23 -50.57
CA GLU A 124 17.66 -0.16 -50.27
C GLU A 124 18.62 1.05 -50.20
N ASP A 125 18.35 2.12 -50.94
CA ASP A 125 19.17 3.34 -50.87
C ASP A 125 18.89 4.11 -49.57
N ILE A 126 17.64 4.11 -49.09
CA ILE A 126 17.28 4.62 -47.76
C ILE A 126 18.00 3.82 -46.67
N VAL A 127 18.02 2.49 -46.78
CA VAL A 127 18.71 1.62 -45.81
C VAL A 127 20.22 1.87 -45.81
N LYS A 128 20.86 2.03 -46.99
CA LYS A 128 22.29 2.38 -47.07
C LYS A 128 22.58 3.76 -46.47
N PHE A 129 21.72 4.73 -46.72
CA PHE A 129 21.82 6.06 -46.10
C PHE A 129 21.74 5.95 -44.57
N CYS A 130 20.73 5.27 -44.05
CA CYS A 130 20.55 5.07 -42.61
C CYS A 130 21.70 4.27 -41.99
N LYS A 131 22.27 3.30 -42.71
CA LYS A 131 23.48 2.58 -42.30
C LYS A 131 24.68 3.51 -42.13
N ASP A 132 24.91 4.38 -43.11
CA ASP A 132 26.01 5.35 -43.06
C ASP A 132 25.82 6.37 -41.92
N MET A 133 24.58 6.82 -41.70
CA MET A 133 24.26 7.76 -40.62
C MET A 133 24.18 7.10 -39.24
N GLY A 134 24.00 5.77 -39.17
CA GLY A 134 23.79 5.04 -37.93
C GLY A 134 22.36 5.16 -37.38
N TRP A 135 21.37 5.38 -38.24
CA TRP A 135 20.00 5.68 -37.84
C TRP A 135 19.06 4.50 -38.03
N MET A 136 18.12 4.33 -37.10
CA MET A 136 16.93 3.49 -37.26
C MET A 136 15.90 4.18 -38.15
N ILE A 137 15.17 3.41 -38.96
CA ILE A 137 14.09 3.93 -39.79
C ILE A 137 12.78 3.89 -39.00
N VAL A 138 12.10 5.03 -38.90
CA VAL A 138 10.72 5.13 -38.38
C VAL A 138 9.82 5.43 -39.57
N SER A 139 8.80 4.61 -39.79
CA SER A 139 7.94 4.78 -40.98
C SER A 139 6.59 4.09 -40.80
N ASP A 140 5.65 4.47 -41.66
CA ASP A 140 4.32 3.88 -41.78
C ASP A 140 4.05 3.44 -43.24
N PRO A 141 4.83 2.48 -43.78
CA PRO A 141 4.68 2.06 -45.17
C PRO A 141 3.28 1.52 -45.45
N ARG A 142 2.83 1.63 -46.69
CA ARG A 142 1.57 0.99 -47.10
C ARG A 142 1.64 -0.52 -46.84
N ARG A 143 0.61 -1.08 -46.20
CA ARG A 143 0.51 -2.53 -45.93
C ARG A 143 0.37 -3.31 -47.24
N ALA A 144 0.76 -4.59 -47.21
CA ALA A 144 0.70 -5.48 -48.38
C ALA A 144 -0.73 -5.60 -48.95
N GLU A 145 -1.73 -5.73 -48.08
CA GLU A 145 -3.14 -5.76 -48.45
C GLU A 145 -3.65 -4.48 -49.12
N GLN A 146 -2.95 -3.36 -48.91
CA GLN A 146 -3.26 -2.06 -49.51
C GLN A 146 -2.38 -1.78 -50.76
N GLY A 147 -1.62 -2.77 -51.23
CA GLY A 147 -0.76 -2.66 -52.42
C GLY A 147 0.66 -2.18 -52.13
N GLY A 148 1.12 -2.25 -50.87
CA GLY A 148 2.54 -2.11 -50.53
C GLY A 148 3.30 -3.44 -50.58
N GLN A 149 4.59 -3.40 -50.27
CA GLN A 149 5.42 -4.60 -50.15
C GLN A 149 5.15 -5.35 -48.83
N PRO A 150 5.26 -6.70 -48.80
CA PRO A 150 5.17 -7.47 -47.56
C PRO A 150 6.35 -7.17 -46.63
N VAL A 151 6.16 -7.34 -45.31
CA VAL A 151 7.20 -7.02 -44.32
C VAL A 151 8.52 -7.79 -44.56
N ALA A 152 8.44 -9.03 -45.04
CA ALA A 152 9.59 -9.84 -45.42
C ALA A 152 10.49 -9.20 -46.51
N PHE A 153 9.93 -8.33 -47.38
CA PHE A 153 10.71 -7.56 -48.35
C PHE A 153 11.63 -6.56 -47.63
N TYR A 154 11.10 -5.80 -46.68
CA TYR A 154 11.86 -4.81 -45.92
C TYR A 154 12.89 -5.50 -45.02
N GLU A 155 12.47 -6.53 -44.27
CA GLU A 155 13.31 -7.31 -43.37
C GLU A 155 14.58 -7.84 -44.06
N LYS A 156 14.43 -8.47 -45.22
CA LYS A 156 15.58 -9.00 -45.99
C LYS A 156 16.64 -7.93 -46.30
N ILE A 157 16.19 -6.72 -46.63
CA ILE A 157 17.10 -5.61 -46.98
C ILE A 157 17.71 -5.02 -45.70
N LEU A 158 16.93 -4.88 -44.64
CA LEU A 158 17.36 -4.39 -43.34
C LEU A 158 18.44 -5.30 -42.72
N GLU A 159 18.22 -6.62 -42.74
CA GLU A 159 19.18 -7.62 -42.23
C GLU A 159 20.50 -7.58 -43.01
N LYS A 160 20.43 -7.47 -44.35
CA LYS A 160 21.61 -7.38 -45.22
C LYS A 160 22.55 -6.24 -44.82
N HIS A 161 22.00 -5.11 -44.36
CA HIS A 161 22.78 -3.90 -44.02
C HIS A 161 22.92 -3.69 -42.51
N GLY A 162 22.22 -4.47 -41.68
CA GLY A 162 22.18 -4.32 -40.23
C GLY A 162 21.58 -2.98 -39.79
N VAL A 163 20.41 -2.64 -40.33
CA VAL A 163 19.62 -1.45 -39.98
C VAL A 163 18.30 -1.91 -39.38
N LYS A 164 17.77 -1.16 -38.40
CA LYS A 164 16.45 -1.44 -37.81
C LYS A 164 15.38 -0.55 -38.43
N MET A 165 14.15 -1.05 -38.44
CA MET A 165 12.96 -0.30 -38.83
C MET A 165 11.85 -0.54 -37.82
N VAL A 166 11.11 0.52 -37.49
CA VAL A 166 9.91 0.45 -36.65
C VAL A 166 8.71 0.97 -37.41
N PHE A 167 7.56 0.32 -37.24
CA PHE A 167 6.30 0.78 -37.79
C PHE A 167 5.62 1.74 -36.81
N THR A 168 5.40 2.99 -37.24
CA THR A 168 4.70 4.01 -36.45
C THR A 168 3.28 4.22 -36.96
N ASN A 169 2.44 4.79 -36.12
CA ASN A 169 1.03 5.03 -36.41
C ASN A 169 0.73 6.50 -36.70
N HIS A 170 -0.23 6.72 -37.58
CA HIS A 170 -0.82 8.02 -37.91
C HIS A 170 -2.36 7.89 -37.91
N PRO A 171 -3.13 8.98 -38.10
CA PRO A 171 -4.61 8.94 -38.07
C PRO A 171 -5.23 7.96 -39.08
N LYS A 172 -6.53 7.66 -38.95
CA LYS A 172 -7.28 6.58 -39.64
C LYS A 172 -7.09 6.41 -41.16
N ALA A 173 -6.56 7.41 -41.86
CA ALA A 173 -6.24 7.32 -43.28
C ALA A 173 -4.88 6.64 -43.57
N ALA A 174 -4.03 6.46 -42.55
CA ALA A 174 -2.70 5.87 -42.67
C ALA A 174 -2.70 4.35 -42.46
N ALA A 175 -1.65 3.67 -42.89
CA ALA A 175 -1.60 2.21 -42.95
C ALA A 175 -1.68 1.52 -41.57
N TYR A 176 -1.12 2.15 -40.53
CA TYR A 176 -0.97 1.60 -39.17
C TYR A 176 -1.83 2.33 -38.11
N TRP A 177 -2.98 2.89 -38.51
CA TRP A 177 -3.88 3.60 -37.59
C TRP A 177 -4.50 2.71 -36.50
N ASN A 178 -4.66 1.42 -36.77
CA ASN A 178 -5.15 0.43 -35.81
C ASN A 178 -3.94 -0.30 -35.19
N PRO A 179 -3.79 -0.33 -33.87
CA PRO A 179 -2.68 -1.03 -33.20
C PRO A 179 -2.58 -2.52 -33.54
N ASP A 180 -3.68 -3.18 -33.92
CA ASP A 180 -3.69 -4.60 -34.31
C ASP A 180 -2.84 -4.86 -35.55
N PHE A 181 -2.83 -3.93 -36.51
CA PHE A 181 -2.10 -4.08 -37.76
C PHE A 181 -0.59 -4.08 -37.55
N THR A 182 -0.10 -3.28 -36.59
CA THR A 182 1.31 -3.31 -36.19
C THR A 182 1.66 -4.64 -35.53
N VAL A 183 0.78 -5.22 -34.71
CA VAL A 183 1.02 -6.56 -34.12
C VAL A 183 1.11 -7.62 -35.20
N GLU A 184 0.13 -7.67 -36.09
CA GLU A 184 0.07 -8.61 -37.22
C GLU A 184 1.35 -8.57 -38.06
N ASP A 185 1.80 -7.36 -38.39
CA ASP A 185 2.90 -7.12 -39.31
C ASP A 185 4.29 -7.19 -38.63
N THR A 186 4.38 -7.28 -37.29
CA THR A 186 5.69 -7.29 -36.60
C THR A 186 5.97 -8.53 -35.75
N GLN A 187 4.97 -9.16 -35.13
CA GLN A 187 5.16 -10.18 -34.09
C GLN A 187 5.99 -11.40 -34.55
N ASN A 188 5.87 -11.78 -35.82
CA ASN A 188 6.53 -12.97 -36.39
C ASN A 188 7.83 -12.66 -37.15
N HIS A 189 8.28 -11.40 -37.13
CA HIS A 189 9.50 -10.96 -37.82
C HIS A 189 10.70 -10.91 -36.87
N GLY A 190 11.91 -10.85 -37.42
CA GLY A 190 13.18 -10.78 -36.74
C GLY A 190 13.40 -9.47 -35.98
N SER A 191 14.56 -9.37 -35.32
CA SER A 191 14.88 -8.26 -34.41
C SER A 191 15.16 -6.91 -35.11
N CYS A 192 15.28 -6.90 -36.45
CA CYS A 192 15.40 -5.68 -37.23
C CYS A 192 14.06 -4.97 -37.45
N ILE A 193 12.92 -5.66 -37.24
CA ILE A 193 11.57 -5.10 -37.31
C ILE A 193 11.03 -4.91 -35.88
N GLY A 194 10.50 -3.72 -35.61
CA GLY A 194 9.82 -3.39 -34.36
C GLY A 194 8.61 -2.48 -34.55
N ALA A 195 8.07 -2.03 -33.43
CA ALA A 195 6.91 -1.15 -33.34
C ALA A 195 7.28 0.17 -32.67
N SER A 196 6.66 1.25 -33.18
CA SER A 196 6.65 2.57 -32.60
C SER A 196 5.23 2.90 -32.14
N ILE A 197 5.10 3.56 -31.00
CA ILE A 197 3.83 4.13 -30.55
C ILE A 197 3.93 5.65 -30.66
N ASP A 198 3.13 6.22 -31.54
CA ASP A 198 2.74 7.62 -31.47
C ASP A 198 1.52 7.75 -30.55
N ILE A 199 1.77 8.27 -29.36
CA ILE A 199 0.75 8.42 -28.31
C ILE A 199 -0.34 9.38 -28.78
N GLY A 200 0.05 10.47 -29.44
CA GLY A 200 -0.87 11.51 -29.89
C GLY A 200 -1.91 10.97 -30.87
N HIS A 201 -1.44 10.26 -31.90
CA HIS A 201 -2.31 9.72 -32.94
C HIS A 201 -3.23 8.62 -32.43
N TYR A 202 -2.75 7.70 -31.57
CA TYR A 202 -3.62 6.66 -31.02
C TYR A 202 -4.67 7.23 -30.06
N MET A 203 -4.31 8.16 -29.18
CA MET A 203 -5.28 8.80 -28.28
C MET A 203 -6.36 9.55 -29.08
N ARG A 204 -5.98 10.26 -30.15
CA ARG A 204 -6.95 10.93 -31.04
C ARG A 204 -7.83 9.94 -31.81
N GLY A 205 -7.32 8.73 -32.05
CA GLY A 205 -8.06 7.60 -32.61
C GLY A 205 -9.05 6.94 -31.63
N GLY A 206 -9.01 7.30 -30.34
CA GLY A 206 -9.84 6.74 -29.28
C GLY A 206 -9.23 5.53 -28.57
N PHE A 207 -7.93 5.26 -28.75
CA PHE A 207 -7.27 4.10 -28.17
C PHE A 207 -6.58 4.41 -26.84
N ASP A 208 -6.49 3.40 -25.97
CA ASP A 208 -5.69 3.44 -24.73
C ASP A 208 -4.24 3.00 -25.02
N THR A 209 -3.32 3.96 -24.95
CA THR A 209 -1.90 3.76 -25.25
C THR A 209 -1.17 2.92 -24.21
N TYR A 210 -1.67 2.81 -22.98
CA TYR A 210 -1.10 1.90 -21.98
C TYR A 210 -1.34 0.44 -22.37
N GLU A 211 -2.56 0.08 -22.77
CA GLU A 211 -2.85 -1.29 -23.20
C GLU A 211 -2.11 -1.65 -24.49
N ILE A 212 -1.98 -0.71 -25.43
CA ILE A 212 -1.17 -0.92 -26.65
C ILE A 212 0.31 -1.14 -26.29
N THR A 213 0.85 -0.33 -25.38
CA THR A 213 2.24 -0.47 -24.91
C THR A 213 2.48 -1.86 -24.34
N ARG A 214 1.60 -2.36 -23.46
CA ARG A 214 1.74 -3.72 -22.92
C ARG A 214 1.72 -4.78 -24.00
N ARG A 215 0.80 -4.67 -24.97
CA ARG A 215 0.75 -5.61 -26.10
C ARG A 215 2.04 -5.63 -26.90
N TYR A 216 2.66 -4.47 -27.15
CA TYR A 216 3.92 -4.40 -27.90
C TYR A 216 5.13 -4.89 -27.10
N ILE A 217 5.10 -4.72 -25.78
CA ILE A 217 6.08 -5.33 -24.85
C ILE A 217 5.94 -6.86 -24.90
N ASP A 218 4.72 -7.39 -24.78
CA ASP A 218 4.45 -8.83 -24.71
C ASP A 218 4.94 -9.60 -25.94
N ILE A 219 4.83 -8.99 -27.13
CA ILE A 219 5.36 -9.57 -28.39
C ILE A 219 6.85 -9.26 -28.63
N GLY A 220 7.50 -8.52 -27.72
CA GLY A 220 8.91 -8.15 -27.80
C GLY A 220 9.25 -7.15 -28.92
N LYS A 221 8.30 -6.29 -29.32
CA LYS A 221 8.45 -5.35 -30.45
C LYS A 221 8.41 -3.87 -30.07
N MET A 222 8.19 -3.53 -28.80
CA MET A 222 8.19 -2.15 -28.32
C MET A 222 9.60 -1.50 -28.37
N TYR A 223 9.93 -0.82 -29.46
CA TYR A 223 11.29 -0.28 -29.70
C TYR A 223 11.35 1.26 -29.67
N HIS A 224 10.24 1.94 -29.93
CA HIS A 224 10.24 3.38 -30.18
C HIS A 224 8.96 4.08 -29.72
N PHE A 225 9.05 5.33 -29.31
CA PHE A 225 7.92 6.21 -29.12
C PHE A 225 8.10 7.50 -29.91
N HIS A 226 7.02 7.95 -30.56
CA HIS A 226 6.74 9.39 -30.59
C HIS A 226 5.99 9.71 -29.30
N LEU A 227 6.76 10.15 -28.30
CA LEU A 227 6.30 10.39 -26.95
C LEU A 227 5.57 11.73 -26.89
N ARG A 228 4.29 11.68 -26.53
CA ARG A 228 3.41 12.84 -26.39
C ARG A 228 2.50 12.69 -25.18
N ASP A 229 1.81 13.76 -24.83
CA ASP A 229 0.62 13.68 -23.97
C ASP A 229 -0.47 14.59 -24.53
N VAL A 230 -1.73 14.18 -24.34
CA VAL A 230 -2.87 14.78 -25.02
C VAL A 230 -3.94 15.15 -24.00
N SER A 231 -4.53 16.32 -24.15
CA SER A 231 -5.53 16.87 -23.21
C SER A 231 -6.77 15.98 -23.04
N THR A 232 -7.15 15.21 -24.05
CA THR A 232 -8.30 14.30 -24.03
C THR A 232 -8.14 13.17 -25.06
N ILE A 233 -8.74 12.01 -24.79
CA ILE A 233 -8.81 10.85 -25.70
C ILE A 233 -9.97 11.09 -26.67
N SER A 234 -9.74 11.95 -27.66
CA SER A 234 -10.72 12.24 -28.72
C SER A 234 -10.04 12.85 -29.95
N PRO A 235 -10.71 12.90 -31.11
CA PRO A 235 -10.17 13.55 -32.31
C PRO A 235 -9.78 15.03 -32.12
N HIS A 236 -10.27 15.69 -31.08
CA HIS A 236 -9.98 17.10 -30.77
C HIS A 236 -8.91 17.29 -29.69
N GLY A 237 -8.25 16.21 -29.25
CA GLY A 237 -7.16 16.29 -28.29
C GLY A 237 -6.00 17.16 -28.80
N LEU A 238 -5.50 18.05 -27.95
CA LEU A 238 -4.34 18.91 -28.24
C LEU A 238 -3.12 18.36 -27.51
N ASP A 239 -1.95 18.51 -28.12
CA ASP A 239 -0.70 18.17 -27.43
C ASP A 239 -0.51 19.14 -26.26
N VAL A 240 -0.19 18.56 -25.11
CA VAL A 240 0.08 19.25 -23.84
C VAL A 240 1.42 18.74 -23.28
N PRO A 241 2.03 19.45 -22.31
CA PRO A 241 3.23 18.94 -21.65
C PRO A 241 3.01 17.54 -21.09
N CYS A 242 4.01 16.67 -21.25
CA CYS A 242 3.97 15.31 -20.73
C CYS A 242 3.64 15.31 -19.23
N GLY A 243 2.69 14.47 -18.84
CA GLY A 243 2.21 14.30 -17.46
C GLY A 243 1.05 15.22 -17.07
N THR A 244 0.63 16.12 -17.97
CA THR A 244 -0.55 17.00 -17.74
C THR A 244 -1.80 16.56 -18.48
N GLY A 245 -1.68 15.61 -19.40
CA GLY A 245 -2.77 15.11 -20.23
C GLY A 245 -3.38 13.81 -19.71
N LYS A 246 -3.91 13.01 -20.64
CA LYS A 246 -4.62 11.76 -20.37
C LYS A 246 -3.88 10.52 -20.87
N GLY A 247 -2.61 10.66 -21.26
CA GLY A 247 -1.82 9.60 -21.90
C GLY A 247 -1.30 8.50 -20.98
N ARG A 248 -1.59 8.55 -19.66
CA ARG A 248 -1.21 7.52 -18.67
C ARG A 248 0.30 7.21 -18.66
N LEU A 249 1.12 8.25 -18.80
CA LEU A 249 2.58 8.10 -18.92
C LEU A 249 3.21 7.41 -17.70
N LYS A 250 2.67 7.63 -16.49
CA LYS A 250 3.15 6.96 -15.28
C LYS A 250 3.00 5.45 -15.37
N GLU A 251 1.84 4.97 -15.81
CA GLU A 251 1.59 3.54 -15.98
C GLU A 251 2.39 2.94 -17.14
N ILE A 252 2.56 3.70 -18.24
CA ILE A 252 3.41 3.29 -19.36
C ILE A 252 4.85 3.12 -18.89
N PHE A 253 5.41 4.08 -18.17
CA PHE A 253 6.78 4.02 -17.67
C PHE A 253 6.97 2.89 -16.65
N GLN A 254 5.98 2.66 -15.78
CA GLN A 254 6.01 1.51 -14.88
C GLN A 254 6.06 0.19 -15.65
N ALA A 255 5.23 0.01 -16.69
CA ALA A 255 5.23 -1.21 -17.50
C ALA A 255 6.57 -1.44 -18.24
N LEU A 256 7.18 -0.37 -18.74
CA LEU A 256 8.51 -0.44 -19.36
C LEU A 256 9.59 -0.82 -18.34
N ASN A 257 9.54 -0.24 -17.14
CA ASN A 257 10.48 -0.55 -16.06
C ASN A 257 10.35 -2.01 -15.60
N ASP A 258 9.12 -2.47 -15.36
CA ASP A 258 8.83 -3.82 -14.90
C ASP A 258 9.26 -4.90 -15.91
N SER A 259 9.09 -4.61 -17.20
CA SER A 259 9.51 -5.50 -18.30
C SER A 259 10.98 -5.33 -18.71
N GLN A 260 11.70 -4.36 -18.13
CA GLN A 260 13.05 -3.95 -18.54
C GLN A 260 13.15 -3.55 -20.02
N THR A 261 12.04 -3.10 -20.62
CA THR A 261 11.99 -2.64 -22.00
C THR A 261 12.60 -1.25 -22.11
N LYS A 262 13.50 -1.05 -23.09
CA LYS A 262 14.26 0.19 -23.27
C LYS A 262 14.02 0.79 -24.67
N PRO A 263 12.85 1.38 -24.90
CA PRO A 263 12.56 2.01 -26.19
C PRO A 263 13.31 3.34 -26.31
N LEU A 264 13.51 3.77 -27.54
CA LEU A 264 13.94 5.13 -27.85
C LEU A 264 12.73 6.06 -27.77
N MET A 265 12.81 7.12 -26.97
CA MET A 265 11.68 8.00 -26.65
C MET A 265 11.89 9.38 -27.28
N MET A 266 11.18 9.66 -28.37
CA MET A 266 11.31 10.92 -29.10
C MET A 266 10.12 11.82 -28.82
N LEU A 267 10.34 12.92 -28.10
CA LEU A 267 9.33 13.92 -27.81
C LEU A 267 8.84 14.57 -29.10
N GLU A 268 7.54 14.48 -29.37
CA GLU A 268 6.93 15.11 -30.53
C GLU A 268 5.79 16.01 -30.07
N TYR A 269 5.91 17.33 -30.27
CA TYR A 269 4.93 18.31 -29.79
C TYR A 269 4.41 19.16 -30.95
N GLU A 270 3.12 19.03 -31.25
CA GLU A 270 2.46 19.59 -32.43
C GLU A 270 1.30 20.54 -32.11
N HIS A 271 1.47 21.42 -31.13
CA HIS A 271 0.45 22.41 -30.80
C HIS A 271 0.94 23.85 -31.01
N ASP A 272 1.93 24.31 -30.26
CA ASP A 272 2.58 25.61 -30.48
C ASP A 272 3.92 25.43 -31.19
N PHE A 273 3.91 25.45 -32.53
CA PHE A 273 5.13 25.34 -33.34
C PHE A 273 5.96 26.62 -33.36
N ASP A 274 5.38 27.78 -33.02
CA ASP A 274 6.12 29.04 -33.00
C ASP A 274 7.00 29.12 -31.74
N ASN A 275 6.53 28.59 -30.61
CA ASN A 275 7.28 28.57 -29.36
C ASN A 275 7.06 27.26 -28.56
N PRO A 276 7.58 26.11 -29.02
CA PRO A 276 7.37 24.83 -28.34
C PRO A 276 8.17 24.67 -27.04
N MET A 277 9.23 25.46 -26.84
CA MET A 277 10.20 25.29 -25.76
C MET A 277 9.61 25.29 -24.33
N PRO A 278 8.69 26.20 -23.94
CA PRO A 278 8.10 26.18 -22.61
C PRO A 278 7.40 24.85 -22.28
N TYR A 279 6.75 24.24 -23.27
CA TYR A 279 6.05 22.96 -23.11
C TYR A 279 7.05 21.80 -23.03
N LEU A 280 8.10 21.83 -23.85
CA LEU A 280 9.17 20.81 -23.82
C LEU A 280 9.95 20.83 -22.51
N ILE A 281 10.26 22.00 -21.95
CA ILE A 281 10.92 22.12 -20.64
C ILE A 281 10.08 21.45 -19.56
N GLN A 282 8.77 21.68 -19.55
CA GLN A 282 7.87 21.02 -18.61
C GLN A 282 7.83 19.50 -18.81
N SER A 283 7.73 19.04 -20.07
CA SER A 283 7.74 17.61 -20.40
C SER A 283 9.03 16.91 -19.93
N VAL A 284 10.19 17.51 -20.18
CA VAL A 284 11.49 16.96 -19.78
C VAL A 284 11.58 16.82 -18.26
N ASN A 285 11.21 17.86 -17.52
CA ASN A 285 11.24 17.84 -16.06
C ASN A 285 10.30 16.76 -15.48
N GLU A 286 9.11 16.61 -16.05
CA GLU A 286 8.14 15.62 -15.59
C GLU A 286 8.57 14.18 -15.91
N ILE A 287 9.12 13.94 -17.10
CA ILE A 287 9.69 12.64 -17.47
C ILE A 287 10.81 12.25 -16.50
N ASN A 288 11.73 13.19 -16.21
CA ASN A 288 12.82 12.94 -15.27
C ASN A 288 12.29 12.63 -13.85
N ARG A 289 11.28 13.36 -13.39
CA ARG A 289 10.63 13.15 -12.09
C ARG A 289 9.96 11.77 -11.98
N LEU A 290 9.23 11.34 -13.01
CA LEU A 290 8.62 10.01 -13.05
C LEU A 290 9.68 8.90 -13.03
N CYS A 291 10.81 9.09 -13.72
CA CYS A 291 11.92 8.13 -13.67
C CYS A 291 12.58 8.07 -12.29
N GLU A 292 12.72 9.20 -11.58
CA GLU A 292 13.22 9.23 -10.21
C GLU A 292 12.33 8.42 -9.25
N GLU A 293 11.00 8.52 -9.37
CA GLU A 293 10.06 7.72 -8.58
C GLU A 293 10.26 6.22 -8.81
N LEU A 294 10.49 5.80 -10.06
CA LEU A 294 10.74 4.40 -10.42
C LEU A 294 12.05 3.89 -9.83
N ILE A 295 13.13 4.69 -9.90
CA ILE A 295 14.42 4.31 -9.32
C ILE A 295 14.29 4.14 -7.80
N LYS A 296 13.67 5.10 -7.10
CA LYS A 296 13.43 4.99 -5.66
C LYS A 296 12.63 3.74 -5.29
N ALA A 297 11.60 3.42 -6.08
CA ALA A 297 10.82 2.20 -5.88
C ALA A 297 11.64 0.93 -6.15
N ASN A 298 12.49 0.92 -7.19
CA ASN A 298 13.38 -0.18 -7.49
C ASN A 298 14.44 -0.37 -6.40
N ASP A 299 15.03 0.69 -5.88
CA ASP A 299 16.02 0.66 -4.80
C ASP A 299 15.41 0.18 -3.49
N GLU A 300 14.21 0.66 -3.17
CA GLU A 300 13.46 0.18 -2.01
C GLU A 300 13.17 -1.31 -2.14
N LYS A 301 12.63 -1.73 -3.30
CA LYS A 301 12.39 -3.15 -3.62
C LYS A 301 13.66 -4.00 -3.58
N ALA A 302 14.79 -3.50 -4.08
CA ALA A 302 16.08 -4.22 -4.05
C ALA A 302 16.62 -4.36 -2.61
N ARG A 303 16.41 -3.34 -1.78
CA ARG A 303 16.83 -3.34 -0.37
C ARG A 303 15.94 -4.23 0.49
N THR A 304 14.63 -4.21 0.27
CA THR A 304 13.66 -4.83 1.19
C THR A 304 13.07 -6.13 0.65
N GLY A 305 13.16 -6.41 -0.65
CA GLY A 305 12.59 -7.59 -1.30
C GLY A 305 11.20 -7.32 -1.92
N ASP A 306 10.65 -8.36 -2.56
CA ASP A 306 9.35 -8.29 -3.23
C ASP A 306 8.17 -8.17 -2.25
N THR A 307 7.12 -7.47 -2.67
CA THR A 307 5.81 -7.55 -2.01
C THR A 307 5.19 -8.93 -2.22
N ILE A 308 4.70 -9.54 -1.15
CA ILE A 308 4.17 -10.91 -1.16
C ILE A 308 2.66 -10.85 -0.99
N LEU A 309 1.94 -11.27 -2.03
CA LEU A 309 0.48 -11.41 -2.02
C LEU A 309 0.08 -12.82 -1.58
N LEU A 310 -0.73 -12.90 -0.53
CA LEU A 310 -1.31 -14.12 0.03
C LEU A 310 -2.83 -14.08 -0.19
N PRO A 311 -3.31 -14.54 -1.36
CA PRO A 311 -4.72 -14.43 -1.71
C PRO A 311 -5.56 -15.50 -1.02
N ALA A 312 -6.86 -15.24 -0.87
CA ALA A 312 -7.84 -16.13 -0.26
C ALA A 312 -7.79 -17.55 -0.82
N TYR A 313 -7.76 -17.72 -2.14
CA TYR A 313 -7.77 -19.04 -2.78
C TYR A 313 -6.51 -19.90 -2.51
N LYS A 314 -5.47 -19.34 -1.89
CA LYS A 314 -4.28 -20.07 -1.42
C LYS A 314 -4.29 -20.31 0.10
N ALA A 315 -5.31 -19.82 0.81
CA ALA A 315 -5.42 -19.98 2.25
C ALA A 315 -5.89 -21.40 2.62
N ARG A 316 -5.46 -21.86 3.80
CA ARG A 316 -6.10 -22.94 4.54
C ARG A 316 -7.06 -22.31 5.54
N ILE A 317 -8.33 -22.70 5.48
CA ILE A 317 -9.40 -22.17 6.33
C ILE A 317 -10.02 -23.29 7.17
N SER A 318 -10.60 -22.94 8.31
CA SER A 318 -11.36 -23.90 9.13
C SER A 318 -12.56 -24.50 8.37
N PRO A 319 -12.96 -25.76 8.67
CA PRO A 319 -13.96 -26.48 7.87
C PRO A 319 -15.33 -25.81 7.74
N GLU A 320 -15.73 -25.00 8.73
CA GLU A 320 -17.03 -24.33 8.74
C GLU A 320 -17.03 -23.00 7.97
N MET A 321 -15.85 -22.57 7.49
CA MET A 321 -15.68 -21.36 6.68
C MET A 321 -15.82 -21.70 5.18
N THR A 322 -16.18 -20.72 4.36
CA THR A 322 -16.45 -20.94 2.94
C THR A 322 -15.63 -20.02 2.04
N MET A 323 -15.31 -20.49 0.84
CA MET A 323 -14.67 -19.69 -0.21
C MET A 323 -15.74 -19.26 -1.21
N GLN A 324 -15.80 -17.97 -1.53
CA GLN A 324 -16.68 -17.44 -2.57
C GLN A 324 -15.86 -16.73 -3.66
N GLY A 325 -16.36 -16.69 -4.90
CA GLY A 325 -15.63 -16.11 -6.04
C GLY A 325 -14.56 -17.02 -6.65
N LYS A 326 -13.77 -16.50 -7.58
CA LYS A 326 -12.68 -17.22 -8.28
C LYS A 326 -11.45 -16.34 -8.49
N GLY A 327 -10.27 -16.95 -8.52
CA GLY A 327 -9.02 -16.26 -8.80
C GLY A 327 -8.76 -15.11 -7.82
N THR A 328 -8.40 -13.95 -8.35
CA THR A 328 -8.08 -12.74 -7.58
C THR A 328 -9.29 -12.10 -6.88
N GLU A 329 -10.52 -12.47 -7.28
CA GLU A 329 -11.76 -12.00 -6.63
C GLU A 329 -12.25 -12.95 -5.53
N ALA A 330 -11.55 -14.08 -5.32
CA ALA A 330 -11.91 -15.04 -4.29
C ALA A 330 -11.83 -14.40 -2.90
N SER A 331 -12.79 -14.73 -2.03
CA SER A 331 -12.91 -14.21 -0.67
C SER A 331 -13.32 -15.33 0.29
N ILE A 332 -12.86 -15.22 1.53
CA ILE A 332 -13.15 -16.15 2.62
C ILE A 332 -14.29 -15.59 3.46
N HIS A 333 -15.32 -16.40 3.69
CA HIS A 333 -16.58 -16.06 4.35
C HIS A 333 -16.84 -17.00 5.53
N GLY A 334 -17.78 -16.61 6.40
CA GLY A 334 -18.24 -17.47 7.50
C GLY A 334 -17.25 -17.58 8.66
N TRP A 335 -16.38 -16.58 8.82
CA TRP A 335 -15.52 -16.46 9.98
C TRP A 335 -16.34 -15.96 11.18
N ASN A 336 -16.71 -16.87 12.08
CA ASN A 336 -17.73 -16.64 13.11
C ASN A 336 -17.25 -16.94 14.53
N HIS A 337 -16.08 -17.56 14.75
CA HIS A 337 -15.62 -17.92 16.09
C HIS A 337 -14.08 -17.83 16.24
N PRO A 338 -13.55 -17.43 17.42
CA PRO A 338 -12.11 -17.39 17.69
C PRO A 338 -11.33 -18.70 17.49
N SER A 339 -12.03 -19.84 17.57
CA SER A 339 -11.44 -21.16 17.30
C SER A 339 -11.14 -21.39 15.82
N GLN A 340 -11.76 -20.62 14.92
CA GLN A 340 -11.52 -20.69 13.49
C GLN A 340 -10.28 -19.88 13.10
N SER A 341 -9.62 -20.31 12.04
CA SER A 341 -8.41 -19.68 11.54
C SER A 341 -8.35 -19.62 10.04
N ILE A 342 -7.64 -18.60 9.55
CA ILE A 342 -7.22 -18.48 8.16
C ILE A 342 -5.69 -18.51 8.16
N SER A 343 -5.07 -19.38 7.38
CA SER A 343 -3.61 -19.47 7.34
C SER A 343 -3.03 -19.60 5.94
N TRP A 344 -1.83 -19.06 5.76
CA TRP A 344 -1.03 -19.19 4.55
C TRP A 344 0.37 -19.67 4.90
N SER A 345 1.03 -20.34 3.97
CA SER A 345 2.46 -20.61 4.05
C SER A 345 3.18 -19.79 3.00
N ALA A 346 4.26 -19.10 3.40
CA ALA A 346 5.05 -18.25 2.54
C ALA A 346 6.54 -18.39 2.86
N SER A 347 7.39 -18.39 1.84
CA SER A 347 8.83 -18.29 2.04
C SER A 347 9.20 -16.82 2.24
N LEU A 348 9.58 -16.44 3.47
CA LEU A 348 9.91 -15.06 3.85
C LEU A 348 11.41 -14.95 4.16
N LEU A 349 11.99 -13.78 3.88
CA LEU A 349 13.32 -13.45 4.37
C LEU A 349 13.22 -12.91 5.81
N PRO A 350 14.29 -12.98 6.61
CA PRO A 350 14.33 -12.27 7.88
C PRO A 350 14.15 -10.77 7.69
N GLY A 351 13.33 -10.12 8.53
CA GLY A 351 13.10 -8.67 8.47
C GLY A 351 11.70 -8.24 8.89
N HIS A 352 11.39 -6.96 8.71
CA HIS A 352 10.08 -6.41 9.03
C HIS A 352 9.19 -6.38 7.78
N TYR A 353 7.91 -6.66 7.98
CA TYR A 353 6.89 -6.63 6.93
C TYR A 353 5.70 -5.81 7.39
N GLN A 354 5.39 -4.75 6.65
CA GLN A 354 4.10 -4.08 6.78
C GLN A 354 3.02 -5.01 6.24
N VAL A 355 2.06 -5.31 7.11
CA VAL A 355 0.91 -6.15 6.79
C VAL A 355 -0.23 -5.27 6.35
N LEU A 356 -0.68 -5.44 5.12
CA LEU A 356 -1.94 -4.92 4.62
C LEU A 356 -2.92 -6.09 4.48
N MET A 357 -4.20 -5.84 4.66
CA MET A 357 -5.24 -6.84 4.44
C MET A 357 -6.37 -6.25 3.62
N ARG A 358 -6.83 -7.02 2.62
CA ARG A 358 -8.00 -6.68 1.83
C ARG A 358 -9.22 -7.41 2.38
N TYR A 359 -10.20 -6.68 2.90
CA TYR A 359 -11.36 -7.26 3.59
C TYR A 359 -12.63 -6.40 3.47
N ALA A 360 -13.77 -6.97 3.84
CA ALA A 360 -15.04 -6.28 4.05
C ALA A 360 -15.60 -6.59 5.45
N GLN A 361 -16.01 -5.56 6.19
CA GLN A 361 -16.58 -5.68 7.53
C GLN A 361 -17.37 -4.41 7.87
N PRO A 362 -18.70 -4.37 7.77
CA PRO A 362 -19.48 -3.17 8.02
C PRO A 362 -19.63 -2.80 9.51
N HIS A 363 -19.20 -3.67 10.43
CA HIS A 363 -19.38 -3.46 11.86
C HIS A 363 -18.08 -3.06 12.56
N ALA A 364 -18.12 -1.93 13.27
CA ALA A 364 -16.99 -1.41 14.02
C ALA A 364 -16.65 -2.30 15.23
N GLY A 365 -15.39 -2.28 15.66
CA GLY A 365 -14.95 -2.94 16.89
C GLY A 365 -14.61 -4.42 16.73
N SER A 366 -14.64 -4.99 15.53
CA SER A 366 -14.10 -6.35 15.32
C SER A 366 -12.58 -6.32 15.40
N ALA A 367 -11.96 -7.36 15.96
CA ALA A 367 -10.51 -7.45 16.05
C ALA A 367 -9.99 -8.87 15.83
N MET A 368 -8.72 -8.94 15.45
CA MET A 368 -8.00 -10.18 15.17
C MET A 368 -6.59 -10.17 15.75
N THR A 369 -6.01 -11.37 15.77
CA THR A 369 -4.57 -11.59 15.89
C THR A 369 -4.03 -12.22 14.60
N LEU A 370 -2.79 -11.88 14.27
CA LEU A 370 -1.98 -12.49 13.23
C LEU A 370 -0.71 -13.02 13.87
N GLU A 371 -0.50 -14.33 13.78
CA GLU A 371 0.70 -15.00 14.27
C GLU A 371 1.61 -15.39 13.09
N ALA A 372 2.90 -15.06 13.17
CA ALA A 372 3.91 -15.43 12.19
C ALA A 372 5.30 -15.50 12.85
N ASP A 373 6.03 -16.59 12.64
CA ASP A 373 7.43 -16.78 13.10
C ASP A 373 7.67 -16.43 14.59
N GLY A 374 6.77 -16.87 15.47
CA GLY A 374 6.84 -16.58 16.90
C GLY A 374 6.55 -15.13 17.28
N GLN A 375 5.97 -14.35 16.37
CA GLN A 375 5.43 -13.02 16.62
C GLN A 375 3.91 -13.02 16.51
N GLU A 376 3.25 -12.17 17.28
CA GLU A 376 1.81 -11.92 17.27
C GLU A 376 1.55 -10.42 17.08
N LEU A 377 0.77 -10.07 16.06
CA LEU A 377 0.20 -8.75 15.85
C LEU A 377 -1.28 -8.80 16.19
N ALA A 378 -1.82 -7.76 16.82
CA ALA A 378 -3.26 -7.65 17.05
C ALA A 378 -3.79 -6.32 16.53
N ALA A 379 -4.99 -6.33 15.94
CA ALA A 379 -5.53 -5.14 15.28
C ALA A 379 -7.06 -5.11 15.30
N LEU A 380 -7.59 -3.89 15.44
CA LEU A 380 -9.00 -3.56 15.18
C LEU A 380 -9.23 -3.34 13.69
N PHE A 381 -10.35 -3.83 13.19
CA PHE A 381 -10.81 -3.54 11.85
C PHE A 381 -11.56 -2.22 11.80
N LYS A 382 -11.23 -1.41 10.80
CA LYS A 382 -12.06 -0.28 10.41
C LYS A 382 -13.30 -0.78 9.67
N PRO A 383 -14.48 -0.20 9.92
CA PRO A 383 -15.70 -0.59 9.25
C PRO A 383 -15.66 -0.19 7.76
N THR A 384 -16.15 -1.08 6.89
CA THR A 384 -16.46 -0.81 5.49
C THR A 384 -17.91 -0.33 5.35
N PHE A 385 -18.27 0.19 4.19
CA PHE A 385 -19.63 0.67 3.97
C PHE A 385 -20.64 -0.50 3.92
N THR A 386 -20.30 -1.57 3.20
CA THR A 386 -21.06 -2.83 3.16
C THR A 386 -20.13 -4.05 3.14
N TRP A 387 -20.72 -5.25 3.17
CA TRP A 387 -20.04 -6.53 2.92
C TRP A 387 -19.50 -6.68 1.48
N PHE A 388 -19.89 -5.79 0.56
CA PHE A 388 -19.42 -5.81 -0.83
C PHE A 388 -18.28 -4.80 -1.09
N ASP A 389 -18.02 -3.91 -0.14
CA ASP A 389 -17.04 -2.82 -0.28
C ASP A 389 -15.68 -3.23 0.27
N TYR A 390 -14.96 -4.07 -0.48
CA TYR A 390 -13.62 -4.50 -0.11
C TYR A 390 -12.61 -3.35 -0.18
N THR A 391 -11.99 -3.05 0.96
CA THR A 391 -10.88 -2.09 1.09
C THR A 391 -9.59 -2.80 1.46
N THR A 392 -8.46 -2.15 1.21
CA THR A 392 -7.15 -2.60 1.66
C THR A 392 -6.64 -1.66 2.75
N GLU A 393 -6.53 -2.17 3.97
CA GLU A 393 -6.09 -1.39 5.13
C GLU A 393 -4.78 -1.93 5.69
N LYS A 394 -4.00 -1.03 6.31
CA LYS A 394 -2.83 -1.41 7.10
C LYS A 394 -3.28 -2.02 8.42
N ILE A 395 -2.79 -3.22 8.71
CA ILE A 395 -3.04 -3.93 9.97
C ILE A 395 -1.93 -3.62 10.98
N GLY A 396 -0.67 -3.59 10.55
CA GLY A 396 0.48 -3.35 11.40
C GLY A 396 1.77 -3.76 10.73
N ILE A 397 2.82 -3.97 11.52
CA ILE A 397 4.14 -4.42 11.05
C ILE A 397 4.52 -5.65 11.87
N ILE A 398 4.87 -6.74 11.19
CA ILE A 398 5.38 -7.96 11.83
C ILE A 398 6.89 -8.03 11.64
N ASN A 399 7.59 -8.58 12.63
CA ASN A 399 8.98 -9.00 12.49
C ASN A 399 9.02 -10.49 12.11
N ILE A 400 9.91 -10.88 11.21
CA ILE A 400 10.21 -12.26 10.85
C ILE A 400 11.67 -12.50 11.26
N PRO A 401 11.95 -13.03 12.47
CA PRO A 401 13.32 -13.15 12.96
C PRO A 401 14.16 -14.18 12.20
N GLN A 402 13.59 -15.33 11.84
CA GLN A 402 14.34 -16.46 11.26
C GLN A 402 14.17 -16.56 9.74
N GLY A 403 13.01 -16.16 9.21
CA GLY A 403 12.69 -16.34 7.80
C GLY A 403 12.47 -17.81 7.43
N GLY A 404 12.61 -18.13 6.14
CA GLY A 404 12.30 -19.46 5.62
C GLY A 404 10.79 -19.65 5.39
N ASN A 405 10.31 -20.88 5.50
CA ASN A 405 8.89 -21.19 5.30
C ASN A 405 8.07 -20.85 6.55
N VAL A 406 7.46 -19.66 6.55
CA VAL A 406 6.67 -19.15 7.66
C VAL A 406 5.20 -19.45 7.41
N THR A 407 4.51 -19.95 8.44
CA THR A 407 3.03 -20.01 8.44
C THR A 407 2.48 -18.76 9.10
N ILE A 408 1.64 -18.03 8.37
CA ILE A 408 0.96 -16.83 8.84
C ILE A 408 -0.49 -17.21 9.15
N THR A 409 -0.93 -17.01 10.40
CA THR A 409 -2.25 -17.45 10.86
C THR A 409 -3.04 -16.29 11.44
N LEU A 410 -4.26 -16.07 10.94
CA LEU A 410 -5.24 -15.14 11.48
C LEU A 410 -6.21 -15.86 12.42
N ARG A 411 -6.52 -15.22 13.56
CA ARG A 411 -7.57 -15.64 14.50
C ARG A 411 -8.39 -14.46 14.96
N GLY A 412 -9.71 -14.61 14.99
CA GLY A 412 -10.61 -13.58 15.50
C GLY A 412 -10.56 -13.57 17.02
N ILE A 413 -10.63 -12.40 17.64
CA ILE A 413 -10.64 -12.27 19.11
C ILE A 413 -11.88 -11.56 19.64
N GLN A 414 -12.44 -10.64 18.86
CA GLN A 414 -13.71 -9.98 19.17
C GLN A 414 -14.49 -9.65 17.90
N LYS A 415 -15.81 -9.86 17.95
CA LYS A 415 -16.72 -9.51 16.87
C LYS A 415 -17.00 -8.01 16.86
N GLY A 416 -17.41 -7.50 15.69
CA GLY A 416 -17.91 -6.13 15.59
C GLY A 416 -19.11 -5.93 16.51
N ILE A 417 -19.45 -4.70 16.84
CA ILE A 417 -20.56 -4.40 17.73
C ILE A 417 -21.67 -3.72 16.92
N LYS A 418 -22.90 -4.21 17.06
CA LYS A 418 -24.10 -3.71 16.37
C LYS A 418 -25.22 -3.46 17.38
N ARG A 419 -26.06 -2.45 17.15
CA ARG A 419 -27.29 -2.26 17.93
C ARG A 419 -28.33 -3.32 17.57
N ASN A 420 -28.86 -4.00 18.57
CA ASN A 420 -30.05 -4.83 18.41
C ASN A 420 -31.30 -3.94 18.28
N LYS A 421 -32.47 -4.57 18.13
CA LYS A 421 -33.76 -3.88 17.96
C LYS A 421 -34.13 -3.00 19.16
N GLU A 422 -33.62 -3.35 20.34
CA GLU A 422 -33.80 -2.62 21.60
C GLU A 422 -32.77 -1.50 21.80
N GLY A 423 -31.89 -1.26 20.81
CA GLY A 423 -30.83 -0.26 20.89
C GLY A 423 -29.62 -0.67 21.71
N LYS A 424 -29.61 -1.84 22.36
CA LYS A 424 -28.46 -2.39 23.07
C LYS A 424 -27.38 -2.84 22.07
N LEU A 425 -26.14 -2.45 22.34
CA LEU A 425 -24.99 -2.94 21.58
C LEU A 425 -24.76 -4.42 21.88
N LYS A 426 -24.66 -5.23 20.84
CA LYS A 426 -24.38 -6.66 20.88
C LYS A 426 -23.28 -6.98 19.88
N ALA A 427 -22.49 -8.00 20.19
CA ALA A 427 -21.56 -8.58 19.22
C ALA A 427 -22.32 -9.00 17.95
N ASP A 428 -21.83 -8.56 16.80
CA ASP A 428 -22.32 -8.86 15.46
C ASP A 428 -22.00 -10.30 15.07
N GLU A 429 -22.72 -10.86 14.11
CA GLU A 429 -22.74 -12.29 13.86
C GLU A 429 -21.42 -12.85 13.28
N ALA A 430 -20.53 -12.01 12.68
CA ALA A 430 -19.31 -12.46 12.00
C ALA A 430 -18.07 -11.52 12.12
N PHE A 431 -16.88 -12.10 11.90
CA PHE A 431 -15.62 -11.42 11.60
C PHE A 431 -15.56 -11.02 10.10
N PRO A 432 -14.56 -10.25 9.62
CA PRO A 432 -14.52 -9.80 8.24
C PRO A 432 -14.46 -10.92 7.20
N ASP A 433 -14.99 -10.62 6.01
CA ASP A 433 -14.69 -11.41 4.81
C ASP A 433 -13.31 -11.00 4.29
N VAL A 434 -12.45 -11.98 3.99
CA VAL A 434 -11.03 -11.72 3.67
C VAL A 434 -10.71 -12.12 2.23
N GLN A 435 -10.21 -11.18 1.42
CA GLN A 435 -9.75 -11.43 0.05
C GLN A 435 -8.25 -11.73 -0.01
N SER A 436 -7.43 -11.02 0.75
CA SER A 436 -5.99 -11.26 0.76
C SER A 436 -5.27 -10.64 1.94
N LEU A 437 -4.11 -11.20 2.25
CA LEU A 437 -3.06 -10.56 3.04
C LEU A 437 -1.93 -10.14 2.10
N ILE A 438 -1.34 -8.97 2.33
CA ILE A 438 -0.22 -8.45 1.54
C ILE A 438 0.90 -8.11 2.52
N LEU A 439 2.07 -8.69 2.31
CA LEU A 439 3.25 -8.42 3.10
C LEU A 439 4.19 -7.55 2.27
N VAL A 440 4.37 -6.30 2.69
CA VAL A 440 5.29 -5.35 2.07
C VAL A 440 6.52 -5.28 2.97
N PRO A 441 7.69 -5.75 2.53
CA PRO A 441 8.91 -5.58 3.31
C PRO A 441 9.16 -4.11 3.66
N THR A 442 9.63 -3.82 4.88
CA THR A 442 9.75 -2.44 5.38
C THR A 442 10.93 -2.26 6.32
N SER A 443 11.38 -1.01 6.48
CA SER A 443 12.36 -0.61 7.49
C SER A 443 11.73 -0.01 8.75
N LEU A 444 10.40 0.16 8.76
CA LEU A 444 9.67 0.68 9.91
C LEU A 444 9.76 -0.29 11.10
N PRO A 445 9.73 0.22 12.35
CA PRO A 445 9.78 -0.63 13.54
C PRO A 445 8.56 -1.55 13.61
N THR A 446 8.76 -2.76 14.14
CA THR A 446 7.66 -3.74 14.30
C THR A 446 6.61 -3.23 15.29
N THR A 447 5.35 -3.61 15.04
CA THR A 447 4.23 -3.45 15.97
C THR A 447 3.72 -4.79 16.49
N SER A 448 4.36 -5.90 16.10
CA SER A 448 4.11 -7.24 16.66
C SER A 448 4.92 -7.45 17.94
N GLU A 449 4.40 -8.30 18.81
CA GLU A 449 5.05 -8.76 20.04
C GLU A 449 5.51 -10.22 19.87
N ALA A 450 6.46 -10.68 20.69
CA ALA A 450 6.77 -12.11 20.75
C ALA A 450 5.56 -12.91 21.26
N THR A 451 5.35 -14.12 20.74
CA THR A 451 4.39 -15.05 21.34
C THR A 451 4.92 -15.56 22.68
N GLY A 452 4.05 -16.13 23.51
CA GLY A 452 4.47 -16.72 24.79
C GLY A 452 4.93 -15.72 25.85
N ILE A 453 4.52 -14.45 25.74
CA ILE A 453 4.83 -13.36 26.69
C ILE A 453 4.70 -13.78 28.17
N PRO A 454 3.67 -14.56 28.60
CA PRO A 454 3.56 -14.98 29.99
C PRO A 454 4.75 -15.84 30.51
N ALA A 455 5.69 -16.27 29.68
CA ALA A 455 6.90 -16.96 30.14
C ALA A 455 7.89 -16.01 30.86
N HIS A 456 7.82 -14.71 30.61
CA HIS A 456 8.75 -13.71 31.13
C HIS A 456 8.00 -12.74 32.05
N PHE A 457 8.17 -12.89 33.36
CA PHE A 457 7.56 -12.01 34.36
C PHE A 457 8.54 -11.69 35.47
N GLU A 458 8.74 -10.40 35.70
CA GLU A 458 9.64 -9.85 36.70
C GLU A 458 8.86 -8.91 37.64
N GLY A 459 7.76 -9.43 38.19
CA GLY A 459 6.87 -8.65 39.04
C GLY A 459 7.38 -8.41 40.46
N THR A 460 6.84 -7.36 41.07
CA THR A 460 7.00 -7.06 42.49
C THR A 460 5.74 -7.44 43.26
N ARG A 461 5.85 -7.75 44.55
CA ARG A 461 4.68 -8.08 45.38
C ARG A 461 3.81 -6.85 45.60
N LEU A 462 2.56 -6.95 45.18
CA LEU A 462 1.52 -5.97 45.46
C LEU A 462 0.84 -6.21 46.82
N PHE A 463 0.88 -7.46 47.31
CA PHE A 463 0.44 -7.81 48.66
C PHE A 463 1.59 -8.44 49.46
N ASN A 464 1.86 -7.90 50.65
CA ASN A 464 2.97 -8.34 51.49
C ASN A 464 2.70 -9.65 52.26
N GLY A 465 1.44 -10.14 52.24
CA GLY A 465 1.03 -11.38 52.91
C GLY A 465 0.79 -11.24 54.42
N LYS A 466 0.82 -10.03 54.98
CA LYS A 466 0.79 -9.77 56.43
C LYS A 466 -0.29 -8.77 56.84
N ASP A 467 -0.38 -7.65 56.14
CA ASP A 467 -1.31 -6.54 56.44
C ASP A 467 -1.82 -5.90 55.14
N PHE A 468 -2.70 -4.91 55.26
CA PHE A 468 -3.30 -4.20 54.13
C PHE A 468 -2.44 -3.03 53.64
N GLU A 469 -1.14 -2.99 53.92
CA GLU A 469 -0.27 -1.94 53.39
C GLU A 469 -0.36 -1.88 51.85
N GLY A 470 -0.62 -0.68 51.32
CA GLY A 470 -0.87 -0.45 49.89
C GLY A 470 -2.32 -0.69 49.43
N TRP A 471 -3.20 -1.08 50.35
CA TRP A 471 -4.62 -1.34 50.11
C TRP A 471 -5.50 -0.47 51.03
N GLU A 472 -6.67 -0.09 50.52
CA GLU A 472 -7.70 0.63 51.29
C GLU A 472 -9.10 0.11 50.91
N GLY A 473 -10.05 0.20 51.84
CA GLY A 473 -11.45 -0.09 51.54
C GLY A 473 -12.01 0.98 50.60
N ASN A 474 -12.76 0.56 49.58
CA ASN A 474 -13.34 1.48 48.61
C ASN A 474 -14.29 2.50 49.27
N ASP A 475 -15.09 2.04 50.25
CA ASP A 475 -15.90 2.89 51.14
C ASP A 475 -15.31 2.96 52.55
N GLY A 476 -13.98 3.06 52.64
CA GLY A 476 -13.24 3.16 53.91
C GLY A 476 -13.42 1.93 54.81
N GLU A 477 -13.60 2.18 56.12
CA GLU A 477 -13.73 1.14 57.13
C GLU A 477 -14.92 0.20 56.90
N TYR A 478 -15.99 0.69 56.24
CA TYR A 478 -17.14 -0.14 55.92
C TYR A 478 -16.73 -1.29 54.99
N SER A 479 -16.07 -0.98 53.87
CA SER A 479 -15.55 -2.03 52.99
C SER A 479 -14.49 -2.89 53.67
N MET A 480 -13.60 -2.30 54.45
CA MET A 480 -12.56 -3.06 55.17
C MET A 480 -13.13 -4.13 56.11
N ALA A 481 -14.29 -3.89 56.72
CA ALA A 481 -14.93 -4.85 57.63
C ALA A 481 -15.29 -6.20 56.96
N HIS A 482 -15.33 -6.24 55.63
CA HIS A 482 -15.63 -7.44 54.85
C HIS A 482 -14.39 -8.21 54.39
N PHE A 483 -13.19 -7.69 54.70
CA PHE A 483 -11.92 -8.30 54.32
C PHE A 483 -11.07 -8.58 55.55
N ARG A 484 -10.31 -9.67 55.50
CA ARG A 484 -9.35 -10.06 56.52
C ARG A 484 -8.17 -10.78 55.91
N ILE A 485 -7.10 -10.92 56.69
CA ILE A 485 -5.91 -11.65 56.27
C ILE A 485 -5.87 -13.00 56.97
N GLU A 486 -5.88 -14.07 56.18
CA GLU A 486 -5.74 -15.43 56.66
C GLU A 486 -4.74 -16.20 55.81
N LYS A 487 -3.81 -16.92 56.46
CA LYS A 487 -2.85 -17.81 55.77
C LYS A 487 -2.12 -17.10 54.62
N ARG A 488 -1.75 -15.83 54.84
CA ARG A 488 -1.08 -14.95 53.85
C ARG A 488 -1.91 -14.69 52.60
N ALA A 489 -3.24 -14.76 52.71
CA ALA A 489 -4.21 -14.41 51.68
C ALA A 489 -5.12 -13.30 52.20
N ILE A 490 -5.57 -12.44 51.29
CA ILE A 490 -6.70 -11.55 51.52
C ILE A 490 -7.97 -12.37 51.31
N VAL A 491 -8.86 -12.38 52.30
CA VAL A 491 -10.14 -13.10 52.25
C VAL A 491 -11.27 -12.09 52.32
N GLY A 492 -12.06 -11.99 51.25
CA GLY A 492 -13.30 -11.22 51.21
C GLY A 492 -14.51 -12.11 51.53
N GLY A 493 -15.45 -11.60 52.31
CA GLY A 493 -16.71 -12.29 52.64
C GLY A 493 -16.62 -13.24 53.84
N ASN A 494 -17.69 -13.99 54.08
CA ASN A 494 -17.84 -14.95 55.18
C ASN A 494 -18.76 -16.10 54.76
N ILE A 495 -18.43 -17.33 55.17
CA ILE A 495 -19.22 -18.53 54.87
C ILE A 495 -20.57 -18.62 55.62
N ASN A 496 -20.82 -17.75 56.60
CA ASN A 496 -21.99 -17.84 57.48
C ASN A 496 -23.02 -16.71 57.30
N LYS A 497 -22.73 -15.69 56.48
CA LYS A 497 -23.60 -14.52 56.34
C LYS A 497 -23.62 -14.03 54.90
N ASP A 498 -24.83 -13.85 54.37
CA ASP A 498 -25.06 -13.24 53.07
C ASP A 498 -24.61 -11.78 53.06
N LEU A 499 -24.19 -11.31 51.89
CA LEU A 499 -23.67 -9.97 51.69
C LEU A 499 -24.72 -9.10 50.99
N GLU A 500 -25.04 -7.95 51.57
CA GLU A 500 -26.10 -7.06 51.07
C GLU A 500 -25.67 -6.21 49.86
N HIS A 501 -24.39 -5.85 49.79
CA HIS A 501 -23.81 -4.99 48.76
C HIS A 501 -22.42 -5.46 48.37
N ASN A 502 -22.01 -5.23 47.12
CA ASN A 502 -20.65 -5.47 46.68
C ASN A 502 -19.64 -4.75 47.57
N GLN A 503 -18.54 -5.44 47.91
CA GLN A 503 -17.47 -4.85 48.71
C GLN A 503 -16.14 -5.00 48.01
N PHE A 504 -15.32 -3.96 48.11
CA PHE A 504 -14.03 -3.88 47.46
C PHE A 504 -12.96 -3.33 48.40
N ILE A 505 -11.78 -3.93 48.34
CA ILE A 505 -10.54 -3.23 48.69
C ILE A 505 -9.77 -2.94 47.42
N ARG A 506 -9.09 -1.80 47.38
CA ARG A 506 -8.36 -1.33 46.20
C ARG A 506 -6.96 -0.89 46.54
N THR A 507 -6.09 -0.91 45.54
CA THR A 507 -4.75 -0.36 45.65
C THR A 507 -4.82 1.15 45.88
N THR A 508 -3.93 1.70 46.72
CA THR A 508 -3.82 3.17 46.90
C THR A 508 -3.27 3.86 45.65
N ARG A 509 -2.49 3.14 44.84
CA ARG A 509 -1.96 3.59 43.54
C ARG A 509 -2.86 3.16 42.37
N LYS A 510 -2.74 3.88 41.26
CA LYS A 510 -3.31 3.54 39.95
C LYS A 510 -2.26 2.92 39.04
N TYR A 511 -2.70 2.12 38.09
CA TYR A 511 -1.89 1.41 37.12
C TYR A 511 -2.49 1.56 35.72
N LYS A 512 -1.61 1.71 34.72
CA LYS A 512 -1.97 1.85 33.31
C LYS A 512 -1.65 0.57 32.55
N ASN A 513 -0.40 0.38 32.17
CA ASN A 513 0.09 -0.82 31.49
C ASN A 513 0.72 -1.75 32.53
N PHE A 514 0.23 -2.98 32.65
CA PHE A 514 0.76 -3.93 33.62
C PHE A 514 0.45 -5.38 33.25
N GLU A 515 1.21 -6.29 33.84
CA GLU A 515 0.83 -7.69 34.04
C GLU A 515 0.62 -7.94 35.53
N LEU A 516 -0.59 -8.35 35.90
CA LEU A 516 -0.98 -8.73 37.25
C LEU A 516 -1.09 -10.25 37.31
N ARG A 517 -0.37 -10.86 38.25
CA ARG A 517 -0.46 -12.29 38.55
C ARG A 517 -0.97 -12.48 39.97
N LEU A 518 -1.91 -13.39 40.14
CA LEU A 518 -2.38 -13.80 41.45
C LEU A 518 -2.95 -15.21 41.42
N LYS A 519 -3.17 -15.76 42.62
CA LYS A 519 -3.98 -16.97 42.79
C LYS A 519 -5.25 -16.63 43.52
N TYR A 520 -6.34 -17.24 43.08
CA TYR A 520 -7.61 -17.17 43.80
C TYR A 520 -8.21 -18.54 44.08
N LYS A 521 -9.05 -18.61 45.11
CA LYS A 521 -9.97 -19.72 45.35
C LYS A 521 -11.25 -19.22 46.01
N VAL A 522 -12.29 -19.99 45.90
CA VAL A 522 -13.62 -19.69 46.40
C VAL A 522 -14.09 -20.78 47.35
N LYS A 523 -14.63 -20.36 48.49
CA LYS A 523 -15.33 -21.26 49.42
C LYS A 523 -16.79 -20.85 49.47
N ALA A 524 -17.66 -21.69 48.95
CA ALA A 524 -19.11 -21.47 48.90
C ALA A 524 -19.85 -22.78 49.13
N SER A 525 -21.12 -22.71 49.52
CA SER A 525 -21.99 -23.89 49.67
C SER A 525 -22.51 -24.44 48.35
N ASP A 526 -22.55 -23.62 47.30
CA ASP A 526 -23.02 -23.96 45.96
C ASP A 526 -22.29 -23.12 44.89
N GLU A 527 -22.74 -23.22 43.64
CA GLU A 527 -22.16 -22.53 42.48
C GLU A 527 -22.64 -21.08 42.31
N SER A 528 -23.35 -20.50 43.29
CA SER A 528 -23.83 -19.11 43.23
C SER A 528 -22.78 -18.07 43.63
N TYR A 529 -21.55 -18.49 43.87
CA TYR A 529 -20.46 -17.59 44.22
C TYR A 529 -20.19 -16.57 43.10
N ASN A 530 -19.86 -15.36 43.53
CA ASN A 530 -19.49 -14.27 42.65
C ASN A 530 -18.43 -13.39 43.32
N GLY A 531 -17.46 -12.95 42.54
CA GLY A 531 -16.41 -12.03 42.91
C GLY A 531 -15.58 -11.72 41.68
N GLY A 532 -14.42 -11.11 41.89
CA GLY A 532 -13.59 -10.73 40.77
C GLY A 532 -12.45 -9.83 41.16
N ILE A 533 -11.66 -9.50 40.14
CA ILE A 533 -10.58 -8.54 40.25
C ILE A 533 -10.92 -7.41 39.29
N GLN A 534 -11.27 -6.25 39.84
CA GLN A 534 -11.37 -5.05 39.04
C GLN A 534 -10.00 -4.46 38.76
N PHE A 535 -9.83 -3.90 37.56
CA PHE A 535 -8.57 -3.35 37.14
C PHE A 535 -8.78 -2.21 36.13
N ARG A 536 -7.88 -1.23 36.18
CA ARG A 536 -8.09 0.08 35.53
C ARG A 536 -9.44 0.71 35.90
N SER A 537 -9.93 0.39 37.11
CA SER A 537 -11.24 0.84 37.60
C SER A 537 -11.10 2.04 38.52
N VAL A 538 -12.19 2.79 38.67
CA VAL A 538 -12.26 3.95 39.58
C VAL A 538 -13.47 3.80 40.52
N PRO A 539 -13.43 4.39 41.73
CA PRO A 539 -14.61 4.40 42.59
C PRO A 539 -15.80 5.05 41.89
N CYS A 540 -16.98 4.51 42.13
CA CYS A 540 -18.22 5.09 41.64
C CYS A 540 -18.48 6.43 42.32
N THR A 541 -18.76 7.45 41.52
CA THR A 541 -19.04 8.81 42.00
C THR A 541 -20.54 9.09 42.15
N ILE A 542 -21.40 8.08 41.91
CA ILE A 542 -22.85 8.21 42.08
C ILE A 542 -23.16 8.26 43.58
N PRO A 543 -23.87 9.30 44.08
CA PRO A 543 -24.25 9.38 45.48
C PRO A 543 -24.99 8.13 45.97
N GLY A 544 -24.59 7.61 47.14
CA GLY A 544 -25.15 6.39 47.72
C GLY A 544 -24.60 5.08 47.12
N ARG A 545 -23.63 5.15 46.22
CA ARG A 545 -22.96 3.98 45.61
C ARG A 545 -21.44 4.07 45.68
N SER A 546 -20.89 4.81 46.65
CA SER A 546 -19.44 4.97 46.85
C SER A 546 -18.71 3.65 47.08
N PHE A 547 -19.42 2.63 47.57
CA PHE A 547 -18.91 1.26 47.72
C PHE A 547 -18.66 0.55 46.39
N GLU A 548 -19.23 1.01 45.28
CA GLU A 548 -19.03 0.40 43.96
C GLU A 548 -17.75 0.87 43.26
N MET A 549 -17.27 0.04 42.35
CA MET A 549 -16.18 0.37 41.42
C MET A 549 -16.70 0.35 39.98
N VAL A 550 -16.18 1.24 39.15
CA VAL A 550 -16.53 1.43 37.73
C VAL A 550 -15.33 1.06 36.88
N GLY A 551 -15.45 0.03 36.04
CA GLY A 551 -14.38 -0.36 35.13
C GLY A 551 -14.37 -1.85 34.77
N TYR A 552 -13.21 -2.32 34.31
CA TYR A 552 -13.06 -3.71 33.89
C TYR A 552 -12.97 -4.64 35.09
N GLN A 553 -13.54 -5.84 34.96
CA GLN A 553 -13.45 -6.91 35.95
C GLN A 553 -13.07 -8.23 35.28
N ALA A 554 -12.06 -8.91 35.84
CA ALA A 554 -11.86 -10.33 35.58
C ALA A 554 -12.76 -11.11 36.55
N ASP A 555 -13.85 -11.66 36.00
CA ASP A 555 -14.91 -12.26 36.80
C ASP A 555 -14.52 -13.63 37.37
N ILE A 556 -14.90 -13.85 38.63
CA ILE A 556 -14.86 -15.13 39.31
C ILE A 556 -16.29 -15.59 39.53
N ILE A 557 -16.86 -16.20 38.49
CA ILE A 557 -18.22 -16.76 38.47
C ILE A 557 -18.19 -18.18 37.93
N SER A 558 -19.08 -19.03 38.44
CA SER A 558 -19.10 -20.47 38.16
C SER A 558 -19.29 -20.83 36.69
N TRP A 559 -20.21 -20.15 36.01
CA TRP A 559 -20.67 -20.48 34.66
C TRP A 559 -19.88 -19.79 33.54
N LYS A 560 -18.97 -18.87 33.86
CA LYS A 560 -18.20 -18.12 32.86
C LYS A 560 -16.82 -17.68 33.39
N GLN A 561 -15.88 -18.61 33.28
CA GLN A 561 -14.56 -18.55 33.90
C GLN A 561 -13.57 -17.74 33.06
N GLY A 562 -12.77 -16.87 33.69
CA GLY A 562 -11.72 -16.09 33.03
C GLY A 562 -12.26 -15.06 32.03
N ALA A 563 -13.49 -14.60 32.23
CA ALA A 563 -14.15 -13.63 31.37
C ALA A 563 -13.91 -12.19 31.84
N LEU A 564 -13.96 -11.28 30.88
CA LEU A 564 -13.88 -9.85 31.09
C LEU A 564 -15.28 -9.24 31.15
N TYR A 565 -15.60 -8.57 32.24
CA TYR A 565 -16.83 -7.82 32.43
C TYR A 565 -16.55 -6.32 32.51
N ASP A 566 -17.54 -5.51 32.15
CA ASP A 566 -17.45 -4.06 32.17
C ASP A 566 -18.50 -3.42 33.09
N GLU A 567 -18.10 -3.31 34.36
CA GLU A 567 -18.92 -2.99 35.52
C GLU A 567 -19.29 -1.50 35.55
N GLN A 568 -20.58 -1.22 35.79
CA GLN A 568 -21.20 0.12 35.80
C GLN A 568 -21.08 0.95 34.50
N ARG A 569 -20.48 0.39 33.44
CA ARG A 569 -20.31 1.01 32.12
C ARG A 569 -21.23 0.34 31.12
N ARG A 570 -20.86 -0.84 30.61
CA ARG A 570 -21.62 -1.55 29.56
C ARG A 570 -22.57 -2.61 30.11
N TRP A 571 -22.38 -3.05 31.36
CA TRP A 571 -23.16 -4.12 31.97
C TRP A 571 -23.18 -5.39 31.11
N ASP A 572 -22.03 -5.70 30.51
CA ASP A 572 -21.89 -6.85 29.63
C ASP A 572 -20.46 -7.41 29.68
N PHE A 573 -20.35 -8.64 29.22
CA PHE A 573 -19.06 -9.27 29.01
C PHE A 573 -18.45 -8.80 27.70
N LEU A 574 -17.15 -8.53 27.72
CA LEU A 574 -16.40 -8.06 26.58
C LEU A 574 -15.65 -9.20 25.91
N GLY A 575 -15.47 -9.08 24.59
CA GLY A 575 -14.76 -10.05 23.77
C GLY A 575 -15.49 -11.40 23.65
N MET A 576 -14.76 -12.41 23.19
CA MET A 576 -15.23 -13.78 23.08
C MET A 576 -14.28 -14.73 23.83
N PRO A 577 -14.76 -15.87 24.34
CA PRO A 577 -13.89 -16.89 24.89
C PRO A 577 -12.90 -17.40 23.84
N THR A 578 -11.61 -17.21 24.08
CA THR A 578 -10.53 -17.69 23.19
C THR A 578 -10.04 -19.10 23.58
N GLY A 579 -10.44 -19.59 24.75
CA GLY A 579 -10.08 -20.90 25.27
C GLY A 579 -10.92 -21.27 26.49
N VAL A 580 -10.94 -22.57 26.85
CA VAL A 580 -11.71 -23.09 27.98
C VAL A 580 -10.78 -23.85 28.94
N PRO A 581 -10.62 -23.40 30.20
CA PRO A 581 -9.75 -24.06 31.18
C PRO A 581 -10.40 -25.37 31.66
N GLN A 582 -9.75 -26.51 31.41
CA GLN A 582 -10.28 -27.84 31.78
C GLN A 582 -10.03 -28.22 33.25
N ASN A 583 -9.14 -27.51 33.93
CA ASN A 583 -8.64 -27.82 35.27
C ASN A 583 -9.12 -26.83 36.34
N TYR A 584 -10.06 -25.94 36.02
CA TYR A 584 -10.61 -24.99 36.99
C TYR A 584 -11.37 -25.72 38.11
N LYS A 585 -11.07 -25.36 39.36
CA LYS A 585 -11.77 -25.86 40.56
C LYS A 585 -11.93 -24.74 41.57
N ALA A 586 -13.17 -24.37 41.86
CA ALA A 586 -13.48 -23.22 42.71
C ALA A 586 -12.79 -23.30 44.08
N ASP A 587 -12.81 -24.46 44.75
CA ASP A 587 -12.27 -24.66 46.10
C ASP A 587 -10.74 -24.85 46.15
N GLN A 588 -10.08 -24.85 44.99
CA GLN A 588 -8.62 -24.96 44.86
C GLN A 588 -8.02 -23.64 44.38
N TRP A 589 -6.70 -23.49 44.56
CA TRP A 589 -5.99 -22.33 44.04
C TRP A 589 -5.91 -22.40 42.52
N ASN A 590 -6.43 -21.37 41.86
CA ASN A 590 -6.37 -21.17 40.41
C ASN A 590 -5.45 -19.98 40.12
N ASP A 591 -4.56 -20.16 39.13
CA ASP A 591 -3.64 -19.13 38.66
C ASP A 591 -4.36 -18.20 37.69
N LEU A 592 -4.27 -16.90 37.93
CA LEU A 592 -4.86 -15.86 37.09
C LEU A 592 -3.77 -14.86 36.66
N ILE A 593 -3.72 -14.60 35.36
CA ILE A 593 -2.89 -13.54 34.76
C ILE A 593 -3.81 -12.56 34.06
N ILE A 594 -3.67 -11.27 34.39
CA ILE A 594 -4.36 -10.16 33.72
C ILE A 594 -3.27 -9.25 33.14
N ARG A 595 -3.17 -9.19 31.82
CA ARG A 595 -2.22 -8.31 31.12
C ARG A 595 -2.97 -7.22 30.40
N CYS A 596 -2.55 -5.98 30.64
CA CYS A 596 -3.13 -4.78 30.06
C CYS A 596 -2.03 -3.94 29.40
N GLU A 597 -2.10 -3.76 28.08
CA GLU A 597 -1.05 -3.12 27.27
C GLU A 597 -1.69 -2.24 26.21
N GLY A 598 -1.56 -0.92 26.36
CA GLY A 598 -2.37 0.03 25.60
C GLY A 598 -3.87 -0.31 25.78
N PRO A 599 -4.68 -0.36 24.71
CA PRO A 599 -6.09 -0.76 24.77
C PRO A 599 -6.33 -2.27 24.87
N ARG A 600 -5.28 -3.11 24.79
CA ARG A 600 -5.43 -4.57 24.75
C ARG A 600 -5.43 -5.16 26.15
N ILE A 601 -6.40 -6.01 26.44
CA ILE A 601 -6.62 -6.73 27.70
C ILE A 601 -6.62 -8.22 27.40
N ARG A 602 -5.78 -8.96 28.11
CA ARG A 602 -5.66 -10.41 27.99
C ARG A 602 -5.77 -11.07 29.36
N ILE A 603 -6.52 -12.17 29.44
CA ILE A 603 -6.71 -12.93 30.68
C ILE A 603 -6.31 -14.39 30.42
N TRP A 604 -5.50 -14.94 31.32
CA TRP A 604 -5.20 -16.36 31.38
C TRP A 604 -5.68 -16.95 32.69
N LEU A 605 -6.39 -18.07 32.62
CA LEU A 605 -6.81 -18.85 33.78
C LEU A 605 -6.20 -20.24 33.68
N ASN A 606 -5.41 -20.62 34.70
CA ASN A 606 -4.68 -21.88 34.78
C ASN A 606 -3.85 -22.18 33.51
N GLY A 607 -3.21 -21.14 32.95
CA GLY A 607 -2.37 -21.21 31.75
C GLY A 607 -3.11 -21.13 30.41
N VAL A 608 -4.46 -21.13 30.40
CA VAL A 608 -5.26 -21.02 29.16
C VAL A 608 -5.64 -19.56 28.93
N LYS A 609 -5.34 -19.00 27.75
CA LYS A 609 -5.81 -17.65 27.34
C LYS A 609 -7.32 -17.70 27.12
N THR A 610 -8.08 -17.16 28.06
CA THR A 610 -9.55 -17.16 28.03
C THR A 610 -10.13 -15.91 27.40
N THR A 611 -9.45 -14.78 27.52
CA THR A 611 -9.87 -13.50 26.94
C THR A 611 -8.72 -12.82 26.22
N ASP A 612 -9.02 -12.23 25.05
CA ASP A 612 -8.16 -11.33 24.30
C ASP A 612 -9.05 -10.24 23.67
N TYR A 613 -8.95 -9.01 24.15
CA TYR A 613 -9.86 -7.93 23.83
C TYR A 613 -9.07 -6.64 23.59
N ILE A 614 -9.46 -5.86 22.59
CA ILE A 614 -8.95 -4.53 22.31
C ILE A 614 -10.11 -3.56 22.50
N GLU A 615 -9.98 -2.63 23.45
CA GLU A 615 -10.94 -1.57 23.69
C GLU A 615 -10.99 -0.61 22.48
N PRO A 616 -12.09 -0.56 21.70
CA PRO A 616 -12.14 0.29 20.52
C PRO A 616 -12.47 1.75 20.83
N TYR A 617 -12.91 2.07 22.05
CA TYR A 617 -13.40 3.41 22.41
C TYR A 617 -12.41 4.18 23.30
N ILE A 618 -11.13 4.16 22.93
CA ILE A 618 -10.07 4.93 23.60
C ILE A 618 -9.98 6.38 23.12
N ASP A 619 -10.16 6.59 21.82
CA ASP A 619 -10.07 7.90 21.16
C ASP A 619 -11.46 8.38 20.70
N GLU A 620 -12.28 7.44 20.22
CA GLU A 620 -13.66 7.69 19.85
C GLU A 620 -14.59 7.36 21.03
N PRO A 621 -15.44 8.31 21.46
CA PRO A 621 -16.27 8.10 22.64
C PRO A 621 -17.34 7.04 22.40
N PHE A 622 -17.54 6.16 23.37
CA PHE A 622 -18.70 5.30 23.42
C PHE A 622 -19.93 6.11 23.85
N GLU A 623 -21.05 5.97 23.15
CA GLU A 623 -22.27 6.71 23.47
C GLU A 623 -22.77 6.43 24.90
N GLY A 624 -22.99 7.48 25.68
CA GLY A 624 -23.47 7.38 27.07
C GLY A 624 -22.38 7.05 28.11
N ILE A 625 -21.15 6.73 27.68
CA ILE A 625 -20.02 6.43 28.57
C ILE A 625 -18.84 7.39 28.34
N GLY A 626 -18.59 7.77 27.09
CA GLY A 626 -17.43 8.56 26.68
C GLY A 626 -16.24 7.69 26.25
N THR A 627 -15.07 8.31 26.15
CA THR A 627 -13.81 7.61 25.93
C THR A 627 -13.39 6.85 27.18
N ILE A 628 -12.85 5.65 27.03
CA ILE A 628 -12.48 4.81 28.17
C ILE A 628 -11.03 5.03 28.57
N ASN A 629 -10.85 5.51 29.79
CA ASN A 629 -9.54 5.67 30.40
C ASN A 629 -8.84 4.30 30.56
N GLN A 630 -7.55 4.26 30.25
CA GLN A 630 -6.70 3.06 30.30
C GLN A 630 -5.86 2.99 31.59
N GLU A 631 -6.20 3.80 32.60
CA GLU A 631 -5.55 3.86 33.91
C GLU A 631 -6.58 3.82 35.04
N GLY A 632 -6.29 3.08 36.11
CA GLY A 632 -7.11 3.05 37.32
C GLY A 632 -6.56 2.13 38.39
N HIS A 633 -7.34 1.88 39.44
CA HIS A 633 -6.96 1.01 40.55
C HIS A 633 -7.12 -0.47 40.19
N ILE A 634 -6.41 -1.31 40.94
CA ILE A 634 -6.72 -2.74 41.05
C ILE A 634 -7.55 -2.92 42.31
N ALA A 635 -8.67 -3.65 42.23
CA ALA A 635 -9.53 -3.90 43.38
C ALA A 635 -9.98 -5.36 43.45
N LEU A 636 -9.97 -5.92 44.65
CA LEU A 636 -10.43 -7.27 44.94
C LEU A 636 -11.88 -7.20 45.42
N GLN A 637 -12.75 -7.97 44.80
CA GLN A 637 -14.19 -7.94 45.07
C GLN A 637 -14.64 -9.16 45.89
N ILE A 638 -15.62 -8.94 46.75
CA ILE A 638 -16.62 -9.94 47.13
C ILE A 638 -17.99 -9.40 46.70
N HIS A 639 -18.72 -10.15 45.87
CA HIS A 639 -20.00 -9.71 45.31
C HIS A 639 -21.14 -9.92 46.30
N GLU A 640 -22.18 -9.09 46.21
CA GLU A 640 -23.43 -9.29 46.96
C GLU A 640 -24.05 -10.67 46.70
N GLY A 641 -24.80 -11.19 47.67
CA GLY A 641 -25.48 -12.47 47.54
C GLY A 641 -25.07 -13.48 48.61
N LYS A 642 -25.14 -14.77 48.26
CA LYS A 642 -25.03 -15.85 49.25
C LYS A 642 -23.65 -15.87 49.92
N ALA A 643 -23.67 -16.28 51.18
CA ALA A 643 -22.48 -16.46 52.00
C ALA A 643 -21.39 -17.27 51.29
N CYS A 644 -20.30 -16.60 50.93
CA CYS A 644 -19.12 -17.20 50.35
C CYS A 644 -17.86 -16.41 50.76
N GLU A 645 -16.71 -17.01 50.51
CA GLU A 645 -15.41 -16.36 50.66
C GLU A 645 -14.64 -16.45 49.35
N VAL A 646 -14.06 -15.33 48.92
CA VAL A 646 -13.05 -15.32 47.87
C VAL A 646 -11.70 -15.00 48.48
N TRP A 647 -10.74 -15.87 48.20
CA TRP A 647 -9.40 -15.83 48.76
C TRP A 647 -8.42 -15.44 47.66
N TYR A 648 -7.59 -14.44 47.92
CA TYR A 648 -6.59 -13.92 46.97
C TYR A 648 -5.20 -13.97 47.60
N LYS A 649 -4.21 -14.52 46.90
CA LYS A 649 -2.82 -14.57 47.38
C LYS A 649 -1.81 -14.48 46.23
N ASP A 650 -0.54 -14.41 46.59
CA ASP A 650 0.58 -14.37 45.64
C ASP A 650 0.37 -13.26 44.60
N ILE A 651 -0.12 -12.08 45.05
CA ILE A 651 -0.48 -10.95 44.20
C ILE A 651 0.78 -10.18 43.84
N GLU A 652 1.17 -10.27 42.59
CA GLU A 652 2.40 -9.69 42.03
C GLU A 652 2.07 -8.89 40.77
N ILE A 653 2.79 -7.78 40.56
CA ILE A 653 2.57 -6.87 39.43
C ILE A 653 3.88 -6.45 38.79
N GLU A 654 3.87 -6.43 37.46
CA GLU A 654 4.92 -5.85 36.62
C GLU A 654 4.31 -4.71 35.80
N GLU A 655 4.82 -3.48 35.97
CA GLU A 655 4.42 -2.36 35.11
C GLU A 655 5.18 -2.47 33.78
N ILE A 656 4.46 -2.52 32.65
CA ILE A 656 5.03 -2.72 31.31
C ILE A 656 4.99 -1.41 30.51
N LYS A 657 5.88 -1.28 29.52
CA LYS A 657 6.06 -0.02 28.77
C LYS A 657 4.90 0.35 27.88
#